data_AF-A0A1V6ZAK2-F1
#
_entry.id   AF-A0A1V6ZAK2-F1
#
_cell.length_a   1.000
_cell.length_b   1.000
_cell.length_c   1.000
_cell.angle_alpha   90.00
_cell.angle_beta   90.00
_cell.angle_gamma   90.00
#
_symmetry.space_group_name_H-M   'P 1'
#
loop_
_entity.id
_entity.type
_entity.pdbx_description
1 polymer ?
#
loop_
_entity_poly.entity_id
_entity_poly.type
_entity_poly.pdbx_seq_one_letter_code
_entity_poly.pdbx_strand_id
1 'polypeptide(L)'
;MAQPDLTSHHVNYLIWRYLQEAGHGDAAVSLQRAWFPDPQTLPFAPYIKTHALVSLVQKGLQYHELESSLDKEGNRKNISPSDYFFGPEPFEIGAKAASVKSPDEAVGTGPDSPSQLVRDRPVNGHAEPEKDSRKDETDSDESMEDKAQTESQPDTPDHMDEDGDVSMAEEIPELPTLENGESSSAPIAPAKPIDLTPDTALLNLDHHVTHAAWRPRDPTVVVGAGDLFCSLWKLSMSSEPVQKKIVELKKGDTSVSTVAWDAIGEKLAVATCTEDRGTITMYNVNGDAVDLLPEVPRLITGLHWATGSSQLVVVASNHNVSELALWDDSRRPDVFPPPQIIENNVYDLAWCGSNLAFASGDGAVYQCEVDNSIRLIKTFPSPRDNATWEFIRCVQTESHSVAIAASGLSASIWIPTHDILIPNAHKDRITGIDISPQFDPHRIEFASFSADGKVKVWQVNLDTKDYTNFHQLSLASTPAITGSFSPDGYALGAASKDGLFIWNTGHPGGNLMSTWTATSPEVKKEEADRMTNGQNGHHAQNGYSKSDPHRALSWDADGKRLAYGFDKQVVTIPSLETARDVISKSRNSAFPPNLLPVTASIAADLLTPTLAYLKIAEKVSSPLSFLYESAATTETIGRYSFVGADPRKVIKTGEGHGPAADPLPYLEDELSQFRVATVPELVLPPLTAGAIGYVGYDCVRYFEPKTARPMKDVLGVPESFFMLYDTIVAFDHFFQVVKVITYVPIPSADADIEASYLKGQSIIQKTIEMLLQDRTPLPPQGPILPNQEYTSNIGQEGYEGHVNRLKQHIAKGDIFQTVPSQRLSRPTSLHPFNLFRHLRTVNPSPYLFYIDCQDFQLVGASPELLVKEERGRIISHPIAGTVKRGKTPEEDAALSEELRSSLKDRAEHVMLVDLARNDVNRVCDPTTTQVDRLMVVEKFSHVQHLVSQVSGELRPDKTRFDAFRSIFPAGTVSGAPKVRAMQLIAELEGEKRGVYAGAVGYFGYNSANTDGSAEMPGAMDTCIALRTMMLKDGVAYLQAGGGIVFDSDPYDEYIETINKLGANISCIKGAEAKYLSMEKE
;
A
#
# COMPACT_ATOMS: atom_id res chain seq x y z
N MET A 1 -58.77 43.22 25.82
CA MET A 1 -59.87 42.44 25.18
C MET A 1 -59.83 41.04 25.76
N ALA A 2 -60.94 40.31 25.79
CA ALA A 2 -60.91 38.92 26.25
C ALA A 2 -60.05 38.06 25.31
N GLN A 3 -59.25 37.14 25.85
CA GLN A 3 -58.67 36.07 25.06
C GLN A 3 -59.81 35.11 24.68
N PRO A 4 -59.93 34.69 23.41
CA PRO A 4 -60.88 33.66 23.03
C PRO A 4 -60.41 32.29 23.53
N ASP A 5 -61.35 31.45 23.98
CA ASP A 5 -61.03 30.09 24.44
C ASP A 5 -60.40 29.24 23.32
N LEU A 6 -59.45 28.38 23.69
CA LEU A 6 -58.72 27.52 22.76
C LEU A 6 -59.64 26.42 22.21
N THR A 7 -60.25 26.67 21.05
CA THR A 7 -61.11 25.68 20.39
C THR A 7 -60.31 24.47 19.90
N SER A 8 -60.98 23.33 19.77
CA SER A 8 -60.38 22.08 19.25
C SER A 8 -59.73 22.25 17.86
N HIS A 9 -60.23 23.16 17.01
CA HIS A 9 -59.59 23.46 15.73
C HIS A 9 -58.23 24.15 15.89
N HIS A 10 -58.05 25.01 16.90
CA HIS A 10 -56.72 25.57 17.18
C HIS A 10 -55.78 24.45 17.66
N VAL A 11 -56.19 23.66 18.66
CA VAL A 11 -55.37 22.55 19.19
C VAL A 11 -54.96 21.58 18.09
N ASN A 12 -55.92 21.08 17.29
CA ASN A 12 -55.64 20.11 16.24
C ASN A 12 -54.80 20.70 15.10
N TYR A 13 -54.94 21.99 14.77
CA TYR A 13 -54.05 22.64 13.79
C TYR A 13 -52.61 22.70 14.30
N LEU A 14 -52.40 23.06 15.58
CA LEU A 14 -51.06 23.10 16.17
C LEU A 14 -50.43 21.70 16.22
N ILE A 15 -51.20 20.65 16.56
CA ILE A 15 -50.72 19.26 16.54
C ILE A 15 -50.39 18.82 15.11
N TRP A 16 -51.31 19.03 14.15
CA TRP A 16 -51.11 18.70 12.73
C TRP A 16 -49.87 19.40 12.16
N ARG A 17 -49.69 20.68 12.48
CA ARG A 17 -48.56 21.47 11.99
C ARG A 17 -47.24 21.07 12.66
N TYR A 18 -47.26 20.73 13.95
CA TYR A 18 -46.10 20.12 14.62
C TYR A 18 -45.73 18.78 13.98
N LEU A 19 -46.68 17.90 13.68
CA LEU A 19 -46.42 16.63 13.00
C LEU A 19 -45.83 16.82 11.59
N GLN A 20 -46.28 17.83 10.83
CA GLN A 20 -45.62 18.22 9.58
C GLN A 20 -44.18 18.69 9.81
N GLU A 21 -43.97 19.61 10.76
CA GLU A 21 -42.68 20.27 10.98
C GLU A 21 -41.64 19.38 11.69
N ALA A 22 -42.08 18.32 12.37
CA ALA A 22 -41.25 17.29 13.00
C ALA A 22 -40.99 16.05 12.12
N GLY A 23 -41.47 16.04 10.86
CA GLY A 23 -41.22 14.96 9.90
C GLY A 23 -42.18 13.76 9.98
N HIS A 24 -43.16 13.76 10.88
CA HIS A 24 -44.18 12.70 10.99
C HIS A 24 -45.30 12.85 9.95
N GLY A 25 -44.93 12.83 8.66
CA GLY A 25 -45.80 13.11 7.53
C GLY A 25 -47.09 12.27 7.49
N ASP A 26 -46.98 10.95 7.65
CA ASP A 26 -48.15 10.05 7.59
C ASP A 26 -49.13 10.26 8.76
N ALA A 27 -48.62 10.60 9.94
CA ALA A 27 -49.45 10.96 11.09
C ALA A 27 -50.17 12.30 10.85
N ALA A 28 -49.47 13.29 10.26
CA ALA A 28 -50.09 14.55 9.87
C ALA A 28 -51.17 14.35 8.79
N VAL A 29 -50.91 13.56 7.75
CA VAL A 29 -51.90 13.25 6.70
C VAL A 29 -53.09 12.45 7.24
N SER A 30 -52.86 11.55 8.21
CA SER A 30 -53.92 10.80 8.87
C SER A 30 -54.82 11.70 9.74
N LEU A 31 -54.22 12.58 10.55
CA LEU A 31 -54.95 13.58 11.35
C LEU A 31 -55.72 14.56 10.44
N GLN A 32 -55.12 14.99 9.33
CA GLN A 32 -55.76 15.85 8.33
C GLN A 32 -57.03 15.19 7.78
N ARG A 33 -56.94 13.94 7.31
CA ARG A 33 -58.08 13.17 6.77
C ARG A 33 -59.17 12.94 7.82
N ALA A 34 -58.81 12.78 9.09
CA ALA A 34 -59.74 12.51 10.19
C ALA A 34 -60.43 13.77 10.76
N TRP A 35 -59.77 14.94 10.74
CA TRP A 35 -60.26 16.16 11.41
C TRP A 35 -60.61 17.31 10.45
N PHE A 36 -59.79 17.63 9.45
CA PHE A 36 -60.06 18.75 8.55
C PHE A 36 -59.32 18.63 7.20
N PRO A 37 -60.01 18.54 6.05
CA PRO A 37 -59.40 18.19 4.77
C PRO A 37 -58.27 19.11 4.29
N ASP A 38 -58.39 20.43 4.50
CA ASP A 38 -57.31 21.40 4.24
C ASP A 38 -57.15 22.37 5.43
N PRO A 39 -56.27 22.04 6.40
CA PRO A 39 -56.07 22.85 7.60
C PRO A 39 -55.49 24.25 7.30
N GLN A 40 -54.84 24.47 6.14
CA GLN A 40 -54.30 25.78 5.77
C GLN A 40 -55.40 26.81 5.47
N THR A 41 -56.63 26.36 5.18
CA THR A 41 -57.79 27.25 4.97
C THR A 41 -58.41 27.78 6.27
N LEU A 42 -57.97 27.32 7.45
CA LEU A 42 -58.51 27.78 8.73
C LEU A 42 -58.14 29.25 8.97
N PRO A 43 -59.04 30.12 9.48
CA PRO A 43 -58.81 31.58 9.50
C PRO A 43 -57.56 32.06 10.26
N PHE A 44 -57.07 31.26 11.19
CA PHE A 44 -55.88 31.55 12.00
C PHE A 44 -54.58 30.92 11.44
N ALA A 45 -54.67 30.01 10.47
CA ALA A 45 -53.52 29.27 9.93
C ALA A 45 -52.41 30.18 9.35
N PRO A 46 -52.70 31.25 8.57
CA PRO A 46 -51.65 32.11 8.00
C PRO A 46 -50.82 32.91 9.03
N TYR A 47 -51.31 33.04 10.27
CA TYR A 47 -50.61 33.77 11.33
C TYR A 47 -49.60 32.89 12.08
N ILE A 48 -49.68 31.57 11.92
CA ILE A 48 -48.78 30.58 12.53
C ILE A 48 -47.68 30.27 11.51
N LYS A 49 -46.54 30.96 11.65
CA LYS A 49 -45.39 30.81 10.73
C LYS A 49 -44.85 29.38 10.76
N THR A 50 -44.34 28.91 9.63
CA THR A 50 -43.61 27.64 9.53
C THR A 50 -42.44 27.60 10.52
N HIS A 51 -42.24 26.45 11.16
CA HIS A 51 -41.26 26.16 12.23
C HIS A 51 -41.49 26.93 13.54
N ALA A 52 -42.54 27.76 13.64
CA ALA A 52 -42.84 28.45 14.91
C ALA A 52 -43.24 27.48 16.01
N LEU A 53 -43.87 26.35 15.68
CA LEU A 53 -44.27 25.33 16.66
C LEU A 53 -43.10 24.50 17.13
N VAL A 54 -42.26 24.00 16.23
CA VAL A 54 -41.02 23.31 16.61
C VAL A 54 -40.11 24.23 17.42
N SER A 55 -39.96 25.50 17.04
CA SER A 55 -39.16 26.47 17.82
C SER A 55 -39.81 26.84 19.16
N LEU A 56 -41.15 26.89 19.26
CA LEU A 56 -41.86 27.11 20.53
C LEU A 56 -41.70 25.91 21.47
N VAL A 57 -41.83 24.68 20.96
CA VAL A 57 -41.66 23.45 21.73
C VAL A 57 -40.21 23.27 22.16
N GLN A 58 -39.23 23.48 21.26
CA GLN A 58 -37.81 23.41 21.61
C GLN A 58 -37.42 24.45 22.65
N LYS A 59 -37.90 25.71 22.53
CA LYS A 59 -37.66 26.73 23.57
C LYS A 59 -38.41 26.44 24.85
N GLY A 60 -39.64 25.90 24.78
CA GLY A 60 -40.42 25.48 25.94
C GLY A 60 -39.74 24.34 26.71
N LEU A 61 -39.21 23.35 26.00
CA LEU A 61 -38.38 22.28 26.57
C LEU A 61 -37.10 22.84 27.17
N GLN A 62 -36.36 23.71 26.46
CA GLN A 62 -35.18 24.38 27.01
C GLN A 62 -35.50 25.20 28.27
N TYR A 63 -36.62 25.93 28.33
CA TYR A 63 -37.02 26.66 29.53
C TYR A 63 -37.47 25.73 30.66
N HIS A 64 -38.13 24.61 30.36
CA HIS A 64 -38.55 23.61 31.34
C HIS A 64 -37.35 22.85 31.93
N GLU A 65 -36.38 22.47 31.09
CA GLU A 65 -35.10 21.91 31.51
C GLU A 65 -34.29 22.93 32.31
N LEU A 66 -34.31 24.22 31.94
CA LEU A 66 -33.67 25.27 32.72
C LEU A 66 -34.34 25.43 34.09
N GLU A 67 -35.67 25.48 34.14
CA GLU A 67 -36.47 25.60 35.37
C GLU A 67 -36.33 24.38 36.29
N SER A 68 -36.25 23.16 35.75
CA SER A 68 -35.99 21.95 36.54
C SER A 68 -34.53 21.81 36.98
N SER A 69 -33.59 22.44 36.25
CA SER A 69 -32.17 22.50 36.59
C SER A 69 -31.80 23.53 37.65
N LEU A 70 -32.74 24.38 38.10
CA LEU A 70 -32.47 25.49 39.02
C LEU A 70 -33.31 25.39 40.31
N ASP A 71 -32.74 25.82 41.43
CA ASP A 71 -33.49 26.10 42.65
C ASP A 71 -34.18 27.49 42.61
N LYS A 72 -34.93 27.83 43.65
CA LYS A 72 -35.69 29.10 43.72
C LYS A 72 -34.78 30.33 43.87
N GLU A 73 -33.53 30.09 44.21
CA GLU A 73 -32.47 31.06 44.44
C GLU A 73 -31.57 31.21 43.19
N GLY A 74 -31.77 30.38 42.15
CA GLY A 74 -31.11 30.44 40.86
C GLY A 74 -29.82 29.60 40.74
N ASN A 75 -29.57 28.67 41.65
CA ASN A 75 -28.40 27.78 41.63
C ASN A 75 -28.71 26.47 40.92
N ARG A 76 -27.70 25.82 40.33
CA ARG A 76 -27.88 24.53 39.64
C ARG A 76 -28.17 23.38 40.60
N LYS A 77 -29.30 22.71 40.37
CA LYS A 77 -29.70 21.43 40.95
C LYS A 77 -29.21 20.28 40.06
N ASN A 78 -28.78 19.17 40.65
CA ASN A 78 -28.53 17.93 39.90
C ASN A 78 -29.87 17.29 39.47
N ILE A 79 -29.94 16.90 38.19
CA ILE A 79 -31.10 16.28 37.52
C ILE A 79 -30.79 14.79 37.30
N SER A 80 -31.71 13.89 37.64
CA SER A 80 -31.58 12.45 37.33
C SER A 80 -32.18 12.13 35.94
N PRO A 81 -31.86 10.99 35.30
CA PRO A 81 -32.38 10.64 33.97
C PRO A 81 -33.92 10.65 33.86
N SER A 82 -34.63 10.35 34.95
CA SER A 82 -36.10 10.38 35.04
C SER A 82 -36.71 11.77 35.29
N ASP A 83 -35.90 12.80 35.58
CA ASP A 83 -36.35 14.19 35.76
C ASP A 83 -36.38 14.98 34.43
N TYR A 84 -35.89 14.40 33.32
CA TYR A 84 -35.98 14.98 31.98
C TYR A 84 -37.37 14.73 31.37
N PHE A 85 -37.85 15.63 30.51
CA PHE A 85 -39.19 15.55 29.90
C PHE A 85 -39.43 14.27 29.05
N PHE A 86 -38.36 13.67 28.53
CA PHE A 86 -38.36 12.38 27.84
C PHE A 86 -37.55 11.30 28.59
N GLY A 87 -37.42 11.44 29.91
CA GLY A 87 -36.76 10.45 30.76
C GLY A 87 -37.53 9.12 30.81
N PRO A 88 -36.83 7.97 30.99
CA PRO A 88 -37.51 6.69 31.22
C PRO A 88 -38.25 6.71 32.56
N GLU A 89 -39.42 6.08 32.63
CA GLU A 89 -40.14 5.93 33.90
C GLU A 89 -39.31 5.15 34.94
N PRO A 90 -39.37 5.51 36.23
CA PRO A 90 -38.68 4.77 37.28
C PRO A 90 -39.17 3.32 37.38
N PHE A 91 -38.24 2.37 37.26
CA PHE A 91 -38.53 0.93 37.37
C PHE A 91 -38.96 0.58 38.81
N GLU A 92 -40.25 0.25 39.02
CA GLU A 92 -40.74 -0.18 40.33
C GLU A 92 -40.20 -1.56 40.73
N ILE A 93 -39.13 -1.59 41.53
CA ILE A 93 -38.75 -2.78 42.30
C ILE A 93 -39.58 -2.80 43.59
N GLY A 94 -40.71 -3.52 43.56
CA GLY A 94 -41.64 -3.55 44.67
C GLY A 94 -41.17 -4.34 45.89
N ALA A 95 -41.26 -3.73 47.08
CA ALA A 95 -41.48 -4.34 48.41
C ALA A 95 -40.51 -5.46 48.88
N LYS A 96 -39.89 -5.46 50.07
CA LYS A 96 -40.19 -4.91 51.43
C LYS A 96 -38.94 -5.22 52.32
N ALA A 97 -38.71 -4.67 53.51
CA ALA A 97 -39.42 -3.72 54.37
C ALA A 97 -38.43 -3.08 55.39
N ALA A 98 -38.85 -1.95 55.98
CA ALA A 98 -38.56 -1.48 57.36
C ALA A 98 -37.10 -1.30 57.87
N SER A 99 -36.80 -0.36 58.78
CA SER A 99 -37.47 0.91 59.13
C SER A 99 -36.56 1.76 60.04
N VAL A 100 -36.34 3.02 59.64
CA VAL A 100 -36.09 4.21 60.49
C VAL A 100 -35.41 3.99 61.86
N LYS A 101 -34.17 4.45 62.00
CA LYS A 101 -33.83 5.53 62.96
C LYS A 101 -32.51 6.24 62.68
N SER A 102 -32.60 7.56 62.60
CA SER A 102 -31.55 8.58 62.73
C SER A 102 -31.40 8.94 64.24
N PRO A 103 -30.63 9.98 64.68
CA PRO A 103 -29.93 11.01 63.89
C PRO A 103 -28.55 11.49 64.44
N ASP A 104 -28.01 12.55 63.81
CA ASP A 104 -27.18 13.65 64.40
C ASP A 104 -25.77 13.33 65.01
N GLU A 105 -24.79 14.24 65.04
CA GLU A 105 -24.65 15.60 64.48
C GLU A 105 -23.16 16.00 64.28
N ALA A 106 -22.95 17.10 63.52
CA ALA A 106 -21.94 18.17 63.68
C ALA A 106 -20.43 17.89 63.93
N VAL A 107 -19.59 18.60 63.14
CA VAL A 107 -18.34 19.33 63.53
C VAL A 107 -17.21 18.56 64.26
N GLY A 108 -15.93 18.63 63.88
CA GLY A 108 -15.23 19.45 62.88
C GLY A 108 -13.75 19.64 63.30
N THR A 109 -13.00 20.49 62.59
CA THR A 109 -11.59 20.88 62.83
C THR A 109 -10.51 19.76 62.79
N GLY A 110 -9.45 20.00 62.02
CA GLY A 110 -8.10 19.46 62.28
C GLY A 110 -7.25 20.54 63.00
N PRO A 111 -5.90 20.51 62.90
CA PRO A 111 -5.02 19.59 62.19
C PRO A 111 -4.01 18.88 63.13
N ASP A 112 -3.15 18.01 62.59
CA ASP A 112 -1.68 18.11 62.69
C ASP A 112 -0.96 16.82 62.25
N SER A 113 0.27 17.01 61.75
CA SER A 113 1.31 15.99 61.55
C SER A 113 2.53 16.47 62.36
N PRO A 114 3.41 15.60 62.92
CA PRO A 114 4.34 14.86 62.06
C PRO A 114 4.91 13.53 62.63
N SER A 115 5.84 12.93 61.86
CA SER A 115 6.98 12.10 62.30
C SER A 115 6.72 10.70 62.90
N GLN A 116 7.68 9.76 62.92
CA GLN A 116 8.67 9.28 61.93
C GLN A 116 9.43 8.08 62.59
N LEU A 117 9.84 7.05 61.82
CA LEU A 117 10.88 6.06 62.20
C LEU A 117 10.50 5.10 63.39
N VAL A 118 11.03 3.88 63.58
CA VAL A 118 11.88 2.96 62.78
C VAL A 118 11.80 1.53 63.34
N ARG A 119 11.85 0.49 62.46
CA ARG A 119 12.28 -0.94 62.65
C ARG A 119 11.70 -1.77 63.85
N ASP A 120 11.47 -3.08 63.73
CA ASP A 120 12.49 -4.13 63.52
C ASP A 120 12.01 -5.42 62.82
N ARG A 121 12.97 -6.32 62.54
CA ARG A 121 12.86 -7.69 61.98
C ARG A 121 13.81 -8.61 62.77
N PRO A 122 13.54 -9.92 62.95
CA PRO A 122 14.28 -10.90 62.10
C PRO A 122 13.66 -12.31 61.85
N VAL A 123 13.94 -12.83 60.64
CA VAL A 123 14.40 -14.20 60.30
C VAL A 123 13.46 -15.44 60.29
N ASN A 124 13.70 -16.26 59.25
CA ASN A 124 13.03 -17.44 58.69
C ASN A 124 13.05 -18.75 59.52
N GLY A 125 12.24 -19.74 59.08
CA GLY A 125 12.45 -21.19 59.26
C GLY A 125 11.50 -22.03 58.40
N HIS A 126 11.98 -23.09 57.72
CA HIS A 126 11.19 -24.03 56.88
C HIS A 126 11.18 -25.45 57.49
N ALA A 127 10.08 -26.21 57.30
CA ALA A 127 10.08 -27.67 57.03
C ALA A 127 8.66 -28.23 56.73
N GLU A 128 8.60 -29.25 55.88
CA GLU A 128 7.51 -30.26 55.70
C GLU A 128 8.11 -31.66 56.06
N PRO A 129 7.43 -32.86 55.95
CA PRO A 129 6.10 -33.20 55.40
C PRO A 129 5.27 -34.33 56.12
N GLU A 130 4.12 -34.67 55.50
CA GLU A 130 3.38 -35.98 55.49
C GLU A 130 2.57 -36.54 56.71
N LYS A 131 1.27 -36.85 56.44
CA LYS A 131 0.44 -38.05 56.81
C LYS A 131 0.12 -38.38 58.29
N ASP A 132 -1.02 -39.00 58.69
CA ASP A 132 -2.32 -39.38 58.08
C ASP A 132 -3.30 -39.93 59.18
N SER A 133 -4.62 -39.97 58.92
CA SER A 133 -5.67 -40.78 59.60
C SER A 133 -6.18 -40.33 61.00
N ARG A 134 -7.41 -40.63 61.49
CA ARG A 134 -8.55 -41.46 60.98
C ARG A 134 -9.86 -41.30 61.81
N LYS A 135 -11.00 -41.83 61.29
CA LYS A 135 -12.24 -42.32 61.98
C LYS A 135 -13.19 -41.25 62.57
N ASP A 136 -14.53 -41.42 62.63
CA ASP A 136 -15.51 -42.42 62.14
C ASP A 136 -16.83 -41.63 61.76
N GLU A 137 -18.11 -42.07 61.65
CA GLU A 137 -18.93 -43.26 62.04
C GLU A 137 -19.96 -43.66 60.93
N THR A 138 -21.20 -44.03 61.30
CA THR A 138 -22.28 -44.77 60.59
C THR A 138 -23.56 -43.90 60.35
N ASP A 139 -24.65 -44.30 59.66
CA ASP A 139 -25.33 -45.61 59.62
C ASP A 139 -26.25 -45.90 58.39
N SER A 140 -26.81 -47.12 58.37
CA SER A 140 -27.59 -47.87 57.37
C SER A 140 -29.00 -47.32 56.97
N ASP A 141 -29.80 -47.89 56.05
CA ASP A 141 -29.78 -49.13 55.19
C ASP A 141 -30.53 -48.79 53.84
N GLU A 142 -31.07 -49.59 52.91
CA GLU A 142 -31.43 -51.01 52.59
C GLU A 142 -31.52 -51.08 51.01
N SER A 143 -31.58 -52.17 50.22
CA SER A 143 -31.31 -53.62 50.33
C SER A 143 -31.18 -54.26 48.90
N MET A 144 -31.87 -55.37 48.56
CA MET A 144 -31.80 -56.12 47.26
C MET A 144 -33.18 -56.80 46.94
N GLU A 145 -33.47 -57.63 45.91
CA GLU A 145 -32.67 -58.48 45.00
C GLU A 145 -33.47 -58.97 43.74
N ASP A 146 -32.77 -59.70 42.84
CA ASP A 146 -33.19 -60.86 42.02
C ASP A 146 -33.36 -60.75 40.48
N LYS A 147 -33.42 -61.91 39.78
CA LYS A 147 -32.76 -62.20 38.48
C LYS A 147 -33.67 -62.35 37.23
N ALA A 148 -33.01 -62.25 36.06
CA ALA A 148 -33.04 -63.20 34.92
C ALA A 148 -33.45 -62.70 33.50
N GLN A 149 -33.03 -63.52 32.52
CA GLN A 149 -33.10 -63.51 31.03
C GLN A 149 -34.46 -63.06 30.41
N THR A 150 -34.61 -62.71 29.12
CA THR A 150 -34.25 -63.48 27.90
C THR A 150 -34.31 -62.62 26.60
N GLU A 151 -34.02 -63.25 25.46
CA GLU A 151 -34.01 -62.77 24.05
C GLU A 151 -35.31 -62.10 23.55
N SER A 152 -35.21 -61.21 22.53
CA SER A 152 -35.82 -61.44 21.19
C SER A 152 -35.67 -60.26 20.21
N GLN A 153 -35.38 -60.55 18.94
CA GLN A 153 -35.73 -59.76 17.73
C GLN A 153 -37.11 -60.28 17.19
N PRO A 154 -37.81 -59.69 16.18
CA PRO A 154 -37.26 -59.36 14.86
C PRO A 154 -38.00 -58.26 14.02
N ASP A 155 -37.75 -58.29 12.71
CA ASP A 155 -38.58 -57.88 11.55
C ASP A 155 -38.65 -56.41 11.06
N THR A 156 -38.30 -56.27 9.77
CA THR A 156 -38.76 -55.27 8.78
C THR A 156 -39.78 -55.96 7.83
N PRO A 157 -40.57 -55.24 7.00
CA PRO A 157 -40.10 -54.96 5.62
C PRO A 157 -40.69 -53.70 4.93
N ASP A 158 -40.13 -53.37 3.74
CA ASP A 158 -40.69 -52.75 2.49
C ASP A 158 -41.76 -51.63 2.55
N HIS A 159 -41.86 -50.65 1.62
CA HIS A 159 -41.82 -50.72 0.15
C HIS A 159 -41.92 -49.30 -0.50
N MET A 160 -41.78 -49.20 -1.84
CA MET A 160 -42.19 -48.10 -2.78
C MET A 160 -41.23 -46.92 -3.07
N ASP A 161 -40.47 -47.04 -4.15
CA ASP A 161 -40.72 -46.49 -5.51
C ASP A 161 -40.97 -44.97 -5.79
N GLU A 162 -40.27 -44.52 -6.84
CA GLU A 162 -40.54 -43.47 -7.87
C GLU A 162 -40.44 -41.93 -7.60
N ASP A 163 -39.53 -41.31 -8.38
CA ASP A 163 -39.49 -39.96 -8.98
C ASP A 163 -39.48 -38.65 -8.13
N GLY A 164 -38.87 -37.57 -8.65
CA GLY A 164 -39.04 -36.23 -8.06
C GLY A 164 -38.22 -35.04 -8.60
N ASP A 165 -36.89 -35.14 -8.60
CA ASP A 165 -35.89 -34.22 -9.22
C ASP A 165 -35.82 -32.70 -8.80
N VAL A 166 -34.61 -32.12 -8.93
CA VAL A 166 -34.23 -30.67 -8.99
C VAL A 166 -34.32 -29.71 -7.74
N SER A 167 -33.15 -29.49 -7.10
CA SER A 167 -32.53 -28.22 -6.59
C SER A 167 -33.06 -27.37 -5.39
N MET A 168 -32.13 -27.14 -4.44
CA MET A 168 -31.65 -25.86 -3.84
C MET A 168 -32.56 -24.91 -3.01
N ALA A 169 -32.20 -24.71 -1.72
CA ALA A 169 -32.24 -23.43 -0.99
C ALA A 169 -31.32 -23.42 0.28
N GLU A 170 -30.83 -22.22 0.63
CA GLU A 170 -30.43 -21.58 1.93
C GLU A 170 -30.59 -22.35 3.29
N GLU A 171 -29.93 -22.06 4.44
CA GLU A 171 -28.75 -21.26 4.87
C GLU A 171 -28.33 -21.63 6.35
N ILE A 172 -27.03 -21.50 6.71
CA ILE A 172 -26.40 -20.87 7.92
C ILE A 172 -27.15 -20.87 9.31
N PRO A 173 -26.53 -21.11 10.53
CA PRO A 173 -25.30 -21.85 10.95
C PRO A 173 -25.32 -22.54 12.37
N GLU A 174 -24.12 -22.91 12.89
CA GLU A 174 -23.62 -22.99 14.30
C GLU A 174 -23.93 -24.13 15.33
N LEU A 175 -22.82 -24.80 15.74
CA LEU A 175 -22.40 -25.31 17.08
C LEU A 175 -23.20 -26.44 17.80
N PRO A 176 -22.50 -27.49 18.32
CA PRO A 176 -21.88 -27.40 19.66
C PRO A 176 -20.50 -28.12 19.81
N THR A 177 -19.92 -28.10 21.02
CA THR A 177 -18.57 -28.62 21.37
C THR A 177 -18.54 -29.99 22.05
N LEU A 178 -17.55 -30.81 21.67
CA LEU A 178 -16.78 -31.82 22.44
C LEU A 178 -17.37 -32.48 23.71
N GLU A 179 -17.31 -33.81 23.76
CA GLU A 179 -16.23 -34.47 24.51
C GLU A 179 -15.93 -35.93 24.07
N ASN A 180 -14.63 -36.22 23.92
CA ASN A 180 -13.92 -37.50 24.17
C ASN A 180 -14.41 -38.83 23.55
N GLY A 181 -13.61 -39.46 22.67
CA GLY A 181 -13.82 -40.90 22.44
C GLY A 181 -12.99 -41.80 21.50
N GLU A 182 -12.10 -41.35 20.59
CA GLU A 182 -10.95 -42.16 20.07
C GLU A 182 -10.11 -41.44 18.99
N SER A 183 -8.95 -42.02 18.63
CA SER A 183 -7.84 -41.35 17.94
C SER A 183 -7.95 -41.28 16.41
N SER A 184 -8.34 -40.10 15.88
CA SER A 184 -7.97 -39.70 14.49
C SER A 184 -7.77 -38.18 14.38
N SER A 185 -6.52 -37.74 14.27
CA SER A 185 -6.16 -36.31 14.12
C SER A 185 -6.02 -35.91 12.65
N ALA A 186 -7.10 -35.41 12.08
CA ALA A 186 -7.06 -34.49 10.93
C ALA A 186 -6.58 -33.08 11.39
N PRO A 187 -6.40 -32.08 10.50
CA PRO A 187 -6.53 -32.08 9.04
C PRO A 187 -5.26 -31.65 8.28
N ILE A 188 -5.31 -31.65 6.94
CA ILE A 188 -4.34 -30.93 6.11
C ILE A 188 -4.52 -29.42 6.36
N ALA A 189 -3.43 -28.74 6.72
CA ALA A 189 -3.44 -27.29 6.92
C ALA A 189 -3.77 -26.53 5.62
N PRO A 190 -4.42 -25.34 5.69
CA PRO A 190 -4.60 -24.51 4.51
C PRO A 190 -3.24 -24.17 3.89
N ALA A 191 -3.19 -24.13 2.56
CA ALA A 191 -1.96 -23.95 1.80
C ALA A 191 -1.17 -22.72 2.27
N LYS A 192 0.04 -22.96 2.80
CA LYS A 192 1.02 -21.95 3.20
C LYS A 192 1.25 -21.00 2.02
N PRO A 193 0.80 -19.73 2.06
CA PRO A 193 1.05 -18.80 0.97
C PRO A 193 2.56 -18.54 0.90
N ILE A 194 3.16 -18.76 -0.26
CA ILE A 194 4.52 -18.27 -0.52
C ILE A 194 4.35 -16.80 -0.87
N ASP A 195 4.37 -15.95 0.15
CA ASP A 195 4.17 -14.51 -0.05
C ASP A 195 5.44 -13.88 -0.63
N LEU A 196 5.41 -13.71 -1.95
CA LEU A 196 6.46 -13.08 -2.75
C LEU A 196 6.14 -11.61 -3.06
N THR A 197 5.07 -11.07 -2.49
CA THR A 197 4.30 -9.96 -3.09
C THR A 197 4.48 -8.59 -2.42
N PRO A 198 4.83 -8.49 -1.13
CA PRO A 198 5.45 -7.30 -0.55
C PRO A 198 6.92 -7.49 -0.11
N ASP A 199 7.27 -8.67 0.42
CA ASP A 199 8.50 -8.90 1.23
C ASP A 199 9.76 -9.28 0.42
N THR A 200 9.69 -9.23 -0.91
CA THR A 200 10.80 -9.62 -1.80
C THR A 200 11.92 -8.56 -1.82
N ALA A 201 12.96 -8.80 -1.02
CA ALA A 201 14.16 -7.96 -0.95
C ALA A 201 15.01 -8.05 -2.24
N LEU A 202 14.73 -7.19 -3.23
CA LEU A 202 15.50 -7.06 -4.46
C LEU A 202 16.87 -6.41 -4.19
N LEU A 203 17.91 -7.23 -4.04
CA LEU A 203 19.29 -6.78 -3.95
C LEU A 203 19.78 -6.31 -5.32
N ASN A 204 19.82 -4.99 -5.54
CA ASN A 204 20.34 -4.37 -6.75
C ASN A 204 21.88 -4.35 -6.73
N LEU A 205 22.52 -5.05 -7.67
CA LEU A 205 23.97 -5.27 -7.67
C LEU A 205 24.62 -4.72 -8.95
N ASP A 206 25.80 -4.10 -8.79
CA ASP A 206 26.63 -3.61 -9.90
C ASP A 206 27.38 -4.72 -10.67
N HIS A 207 27.29 -5.97 -10.20
CA HIS A 207 28.14 -7.08 -10.62
C HIS A 207 27.33 -8.37 -10.75
N HIS A 208 27.69 -9.18 -11.75
CA HIS A 208 27.07 -10.48 -12.01
C HIS A 208 27.34 -11.46 -10.85
N VAL A 209 26.27 -12.10 -10.34
CA VAL A 209 26.34 -13.07 -9.24
C VAL A 209 26.49 -14.49 -9.81
N THR A 210 27.62 -15.14 -9.52
CA THR A 210 27.85 -16.55 -9.86
C THR A 210 27.49 -17.51 -8.72
N HIS A 211 27.49 -17.03 -7.48
CA HIS A 211 27.16 -17.81 -6.28
C HIS A 211 26.25 -17.03 -5.33
N ALA A 212 25.21 -17.70 -4.81
CA ALA A 212 24.32 -17.15 -3.79
C ALA A 212 23.92 -18.27 -2.82
N ALA A 213 23.97 -18.00 -1.52
CA ALA A 213 23.59 -18.98 -0.49
C ALA A 213 23.05 -18.30 0.77
N TRP A 214 21.91 -18.76 1.27
CA TRP A 214 21.38 -18.33 2.56
C TRP A 214 22.16 -18.94 3.71
N ARG A 215 22.17 -18.24 4.85
CA ARG A 215 22.74 -18.73 6.10
C ARG A 215 21.88 -19.90 6.61
N PRO A 216 22.46 -21.10 6.86
CA PRO A 216 21.71 -22.21 7.42
C PRO A 216 21.02 -21.82 8.73
N ARG A 217 19.74 -22.20 8.86
CA ARG A 217 18.87 -21.94 10.03
C ARG A 217 18.57 -20.45 10.31
N ASP A 218 18.85 -19.53 9.39
CA ASP A 218 18.59 -18.10 9.56
C ASP A 218 18.14 -17.41 8.25
N PRO A 219 16.84 -17.10 8.07
CA PRO A 219 16.31 -16.43 6.88
C PRO A 219 16.60 -14.91 6.85
N THR A 220 17.46 -14.39 7.74
CA THR A 220 17.86 -12.97 7.76
C THR A 220 19.23 -12.70 7.13
N VAL A 221 20.03 -13.72 6.79
CA VAL A 221 21.38 -13.51 6.24
C VAL A 221 21.60 -14.29 4.94
N VAL A 222 22.12 -13.60 3.92
CA VAL A 222 22.46 -14.20 2.62
C VAL A 222 23.86 -13.76 2.17
N VAL A 223 24.63 -14.68 1.59
CA VAL A 223 25.87 -14.36 0.86
C VAL A 223 25.58 -14.32 -0.64
N GLY A 224 26.18 -13.34 -1.32
CA GLY A 224 26.23 -13.26 -2.77
C GLY A 224 27.65 -12.94 -3.21
N ALA A 225 28.13 -13.68 -4.21
CA ALA A 225 29.47 -13.56 -4.76
C ALA A 225 29.48 -13.68 -6.29
N GLY A 226 30.49 -13.07 -6.88
CA GLY A 226 30.85 -13.16 -8.28
C GLY A 226 32.35 -13.00 -8.42
N ASP A 227 32.89 -13.14 -9.64
CA ASP A 227 34.33 -13.33 -9.88
C ASP A 227 35.24 -12.31 -9.18
N LEU A 228 34.76 -11.07 -9.00
CA LEU A 228 35.50 -9.96 -8.38
C LEU A 228 35.02 -9.56 -6.98
N PHE A 229 34.00 -10.21 -6.39
CA PHE A 229 33.45 -9.78 -5.10
C PHE A 229 32.79 -10.90 -4.29
N CYS A 230 32.77 -10.72 -2.96
CA CYS A 230 31.92 -11.48 -2.05
C CYS A 230 31.35 -10.52 -1.00
N SER A 231 30.06 -10.63 -0.68
CA SER A 231 29.36 -9.77 0.28
C SER A 231 28.31 -10.55 1.06
N LEU A 232 28.09 -10.14 2.31
CA LEU A 232 26.92 -10.53 3.09
C LEU A 232 25.88 -9.42 3.07
N TRP A 233 24.61 -9.79 3.05
CA TRP A 233 23.48 -8.92 3.34
C TRP A 233 22.75 -9.42 4.58
N LYS A 234 22.50 -8.50 5.52
CA LYS A 234 21.64 -8.75 6.69
C LYS A 234 20.29 -8.07 6.46
N LEU A 235 19.26 -8.88 6.23
CA LEU A 235 17.90 -8.46 5.99
C LEU A 235 17.19 -8.18 7.32
N SER A 236 16.23 -7.25 7.31
CA SER A 236 15.39 -6.89 8.44
C SER A 236 13.93 -6.86 8.01
N MET A 237 13.00 -6.91 8.97
CA MET A 237 11.56 -6.74 8.72
C MET A 237 11.14 -5.26 8.68
N SER A 238 12.03 -4.34 9.06
CA SER A 238 11.70 -2.91 9.28
C SER A 238 12.81 -1.94 8.88
N SER A 239 13.85 -2.42 8.18
CA SER A 239 14.95 -1.61 7.68
C SER A 239 15.60 -2.25 6.46
N GLU A 240 16.37 -1.47 5.70
CA GLU A 240 17.09 -1.93 4.50
C GLU A 240 18.06 -3.12 4.76
N PRO A 241 18.33 -3.94 3.73
CA PRO A 241 19.41 -4.92 3.72
C PRO A 241 20.79 -4.29 3.96
N VAL A 242 21.37 -4.51 5.14
CA VAL A 242 22.71 -4.00 5.45
C VAL A 242 23.76 -4.86 4.73
N GLN A 243 24.33 -4.32 3.65
CA GLN A 243 25.47 -4.93 2.95
C GLN A 243 26.75 -4.76 3.78
N LYS A 244 27.53 -5.84 3.89
CA LYS A 244 28.96 -5.76 4.19
C LYS A 244 29.76 -6.47 3.11
N LYS A 245 30.60 -5.71 2.41
CA LYS A 245 31.63 -6.25 1.50
C LYS A 245 32.67 -7.02 2.32
N ILE A 246 32.98 -8.22 1.87
CA ILE A 246 33.94 -9.14 2.50
C ILE A 246 35.18 -9.28 1.62
N VAL A 247 34.97 -9.48 0.32
CA VAL A 247 36.01 -9.50 -0.71
C VAL A 247 35.63 -8.50 -1.79
N GLU A 248 36.58 -7.67 -2.21
CA GLU A 248 36.46 -6.73 -3.32
C GLU A 248 37.79 -6.71 -4.09
N LEU A 249 37.82 -7.38 -5.24
CA LEU A 249 39.00 -7.58 -6.06
C LEU A 249 39.06 -6.55 -7.17
N LYS A 250 40.28 -6.12 -7.51
CA LYS A 250 40.52 -5.35 -8.74
C LYS A 250 40.68 -6.33 -9.89
N LYS A 251 40.17 -5.97 -11.06
CA LYS A 251 40.28 -6.77 -12.29
C LYS A 251 41.74 -7.12 -12.59
N GLY A 252 42.07 -8.41 -12.51
CA GLY A 252 43.41 -8.99 -12.58
C GLY A 252 43.34 -10.51 -12.38
N ASP A 253 44.45 -11.17 -12.11
CA ASP A 253 44.58 -12.64 -12.15
C ASP A 253 44.06 -13.38 -10.89
N THR A 254 43.37 -12.68 -9.99
CA THR A 254 42.69 -13.25 -8.80
C THR A 254 41.18 -13.19 -8.97
N SER A 255 40.47 -14.28 -8.66
CA SER A 255 39.00 -14.34 -8.63
C SER A 255 38.47 -15.06 -7.38
N VAL A 256 37.21 -14.80 -7.02
CA VAL A 256 36.44 -15.64 -6.09
C VAL A 256 35.95 -16.87 -6.86
N SER A 257 36.31 -18.08 -6.44
CA SER A 257 35.95 -19.31 -7.18
C SER A 257 34.70 -20.00 -6.64
N THR A 258 34.50 -20.01 -5.31
CA THR A 258 33.32 -20.61 -4.67
C THR A 258 33.16 -20.16 -3.21
N VAL A 259 31.96 -20.31 -2.64
CA VAL A 259 31.62 -19.93 -1.25
C VAL A 259 30.71 -20.98 -0.61
N ALA A 260 30.90 -21.28 0.68
CA ALA A 260 30.08 -22.28 1.40
C ALA A 260 29.95 -21.99 2.91
N TRP A 261 28.72 -22.06 3.44
CA TRP A 261 28.43 -21.99 4.87
C TRP A 261 28.62 -23.34 5.57
N ASP A 262 29.09 -23.31 6.81
CA ASP A 262 29.08 -24.47 7.70
C ASP A 262 27.65 -24.88 8.12
N ALA A 263 27.48 -26.13 8.58
CA ALA A 263 26.15 -26.73 8.80
C ALA A 263 25.30 -26.10 9.92
N ILE A 264 25.85 -25.14 10.68
CA ILE A 264 25.15 -24.34 11.69
C ILE A 264 25.12 -22.83 11.35
N GLY A 265 25.74 -22.42 10.26
CA GLY A 265 25.79 -21.02 9.81
C GLY A 265 26.58 -20.09 10.74
N GLU A 266 27.61 -20.55 11.45
CA GLU A 266 28.51 -19.65 12.18
C GLU A 266 29.64 -19.09 11.31
N LYS A 267 30.02 -19.83 10.25
CA LYS A 267 31.22 -19.59 9.43
C LYS A 267 30.94 -19.72 7.95
N LEU A 268 31.36 -18.70 7.20
CA LEU A 268 31.38 -18.68 5.75
C LEU A 268 32.81 -18.94 5.26
N ALA A 269 33.03 -20.03 4.53
CA ALA A 269 34.26 -20.26 3.79
C ALA A 269 34.16 -19.56 2.42
N VAL A 270 35.20 -18.81 2.04
CA VAL A 270 35.32 -18.15 0.73
C VAL A 270 36.63 -18.59 0.09
N ALA A 271 36.57 -19.25 -1.06
CA ALA A 271 37.73 -19.58 -1.86
C ALA A 271 38.06 -18.44 -2.84
N THR A 272 39.30 -17.98 -2.82
CA THR A 272 39.88 -17.11 -3.85
C THR A 272 41.02 -17.84 -4.53
N CYS A 273 41.05 -17.80 -5.86
CA CYS A 273 42.12 -18.41 -6.66
C CYS A 273 42.93 -17.33 -7.37
N THR A 274 44.25 -17.51 -7.45
CA THR A 274 45.18 -16.67 -8.23
C THR A 274 46.10 -17.56 -9.04
N GLU A 275 46.13 -17.37 -10.36
CA GLU A 275 46.71 -18.36 -11.30
C GLU A 275 46.20 -19.78 -10.98
N ASP A 276 47.09 -20.74 -10.74
CA ASP A 276 46.77 -22.13 -10.39
C ASP A 276 46.66 -22.39 -8.87
N ARG A 277 46.53 -21.37 -8.01
CA ARG A 277 46.56 -21.54 -6.53
C ARG A 277 45.31 -21.05 -5.83
N GLY A 278 44.79 -21.82 -4.89
CA GLY A 278 43.63 -21.49 -4.08
C GLY A 278 43.97 -21.16 -2.63
N THR A 279 43.32 -20.14 -2.09
CA THR A 279 43.31 -19.78 -0.66
C THR A 279 41.87 -19.76 -0.15
N ILE A 280 41.64 -20.23 1.08
CA ILE A 280 40.30 -20.23 1.70
C ILE A 280 40.35 -19.37 2.96
N THR A 281 39.61 -18.26 2.94
CA THR A 281 39.45 -17.39 4.11
C THR A 281 38.12 -17.68 4.78
N MET A 282 38.13 -17.79 6.11
CA MET A 282 36.95 -18.06 6.93
C MET A 282 36.44 -16.76 7.54
N TYR A 283 35.15 -16.48 7.37
CA TYR A 283 34.48 -15.29 7.87
C TYR A 283 33.36 -15.66 8.85
N ASN A 284 33.15 -14.83 9.87
CA ASN A 284 32.01 -14.97 10.76
C ASN A 284 30.71 -14.40 10.13
N VAL A 285 29.58 -14.58 10.82
CA VAL A 285 28.26 -14.00 10.48
C VAL A 285 28.26 -12.45 10.42
N ASN A 286 29.29 -11.80 10.97
CA ASN A 286 29.48 -10.35 10.88
C ASN A 286 30.37 -9.93 9.71
N GLY A 287 30.86 -10.85 8.87
CA GLY A 287 31.75 -10.57 7.75
C GLY A 287 33.17 -10.17 8.16
N ASP A 288 33.61 -10.51 9.37
CA ASP A 288 35.01 -10.36 9.81
C ASP A 288 35.78 -11.66 9.57
N ALA A 289 37.02 -11.57 9.10
CA ALA A 289 37.87 -12.74 8.93
C ALA A 289 38.25 -13.32 10.31
N VAL A 290 38.06 -14.62 10.48
CA VAL A 290 38.30 -15.36 11.74
C VAL A 290 39.31 -16.50 11.58
N ASP A 291 39.59 -16.95 10.36
CA ASP A 291 40.65 -17.93 10.08
C ASP A 291 41.13 -17.86 8.63
N LEU A 292 42.29 -18.45 8.35
CA LEU A 292 42.86 -18.60 7.01
C LEU A 292 43.45 -20.01 6.89
N LEU A 293 42.86 -20.83 6.02
CA LEU A 293 43.30 -22.22 5.82
C LEU A 293 44.65 -22.27 5.07
N PRO A 294 45.38 -23.40 5.13
CA PRO A 294 46.60 -23.59 4.37
C PRO A 294 46.40 -23.38 2.86
N GLU A 295 47.46 -22.93 2.17
CA GLU A 295 47.44 -22.70 0.72
C GLU A 295 47.26 -24.02 -0.04
N VAL A 296 46.30 -24.06 -0.98
CA VAL A 296 46.04 -25.21 -1.84
C VAL A 296 46.77 -25.00 -3.18
N PRO A 297 47.69 -25.90 -3.59
CA PRO A 297 48.55 -25.70 -4.78
C PRO A 297 47.83 -25.99 -6.11
N ARG A 298 46.51 -25.79 -6.16
CA ARG A 298 45.60 -26.05 -7.28
C ARG A 298 44.42 -25.08 -7.24
N LEU A 299 43.74 -24.93 -8.38
CA LEU A 299 42.45 -24.24 -8.48
C LEU A 299 41.40 -24.94 -7.60
N ILE A 300 40.80 -24.23 -6.65
CA ILE A 300 39.70 -24.75 -5.82
C ILE A 300 38.39 -24.60 -6.60
N THR A 301 37.78 -25.73 -6.94
CA THR A 301 36.54 -25.81 -7.71
C THR A 301 35.29 -26.05 -6.85
N GLY A 302 35.45 -26.50 -5.60
CA GLY A 302 34.32 -26.77 -4.71
C GLY A 302 34.67 -26.75 -3.22
N LEU A 303 33.71 -26.31 -2.39
CA LEU A 303 33.78 -26.30 -0.93
C LEU A 303 32.50 -26.94 -0.37
N HIS A 304 32.63 -28.09 0.29
CA HIS A 304 31.49 -28.94 0.66
C HIS A 304 31.55 -29.30 2.16
N TRP A 305 30.79 -28.57 2.98
CA TRP A 305 30.66 -28.84 4.41
C TRP A 305 29.80 -30.08 4.68
N ALA A 306 30.21 -30.86 5.67
CA ALA A 306 29.50 -32.04 6.14
C ALA A 306 28.19 -31.67 6.85
N THR A 307 27.10 -32.37 6.54
CA THR A 307 25.81 -32.17 7.22
C THR A 307 25.89 -32.65 8.67
N GLY A 308 26.06 -31.70 9.60
CA GLY A 308 26.05 -31.95 11.05
C GLY A 308 27.41 -32.21 11.70
N SER A 309 28.54 -31.93 11.03
CA SER A 309 29.88 -32.00 11.64
C SER A 309 30.74 -30.76 11.30
N SER A 310 31.91 -30.66 11.92
CA SER A 310 32.88 -29.56 11.74
C SER A 310 33.76 -29.71 10.48
N GLN A 311 33.42 -30.62 9.58
CA GLN A 311 34.28 -31.03 8.46
C GLN A 311 33.94 -30.33 7.15
N LEU A 312 34.99 -29.96 6.41
CA LEU A 312 34.95 -29.34 5.11
C LEU A 312 35.78 -30.17 4.12
N VAL A 313 35.15 -30.64 3.04
CA VAL A 313 35.87 -31.19 1.88
C VAL A 313 36.16 -30.06 0.91
N VAL A 314 37.42 -29.88 0.58
CA VAL A 314 37.91 -28.98 -0.47
C VAL A 314 38.16 -29.82 -1.72
N VAL A 315 37.50 -29.47 -2.82
CA VAL A 315 37.75 -30.05 -4.14
C VAL A 315 38.67 -29.11 -4.90
N ALA A 316 39.85 -29.59 -5.28
CA ALA A 316 40.81 -28.82 -6.06
C ALA A 316 41.31 -29.62 -7.27
N SER A 317 41.17 -29.04 -8.45
CA SER A 317 41.30 -29.76 -9.74
C SER A 317 42.29 -29.06 -10.67
N ASN A 318 42.96 -29.84 -11.51
CA ASN A 318 43.53 -29.35 -12.77
C ASN A 318 42.86 -30.06 -13.95
N HIS A 319 43.40 -29.97 -15.17
CA HIS A 319 42.76 -30.54 -16.36
C HIS A 319 42.64 -32.09 -16.41
N ASN A 320 43.39 -32.83 -15.58
CA ASN A 320 43.46 -34.30 -15.62
C ASN A 320 43.30 -34.98 -14.25
N VAL A 321 43.41 -34.27 -13.13
CA VAL A 321 43.51 -34.83 -11.77
C VAL A 321 42.82 -33.91 -10.77
N SER A 322 42.00 -34.51 -9.90
CA SER A 322 41.39 -33.85 -8.75
C SER A 322 41.93 -34.38 -7.43
N GLU A 323 42.11 -33.47 -6.48
CA GLU A 323 42.48 -33.73 -5.10
C GLU A 323 41.31 -33.37 -4.18
N LEU A 324 40.85 -34.34 -3.40
CA LEU A 324 39.89 -34.12 -2.32
C LEU A 324 40.67 -33.98 -1.01
N ALA A 325 40.72 -32.77 -0.47
CA ALA A 325 41.40 -32.47 0.80
C ALA A 325 40.38 -32.29 1.93
N LEU A 326 40.70 -32.77 3.14
CA LEU A 326 39.83 -32.69 4.31
C LEU A 326 40.34 -31.65 5.30
N TRP A 327 39.47 -30.75 5.75
CA TRP A 327 39.71 -29.86 6.88
C TRP A 327 38.64 -30.06 7.95
N ASP A 328 38.99 -29.79 9.21
CA ASP A 328 38.13 -30.00 10.38
C ASP A 328 38.34 -28.84 11.37
N ASP A 329 37.31 -28.01 11.56
CA ASP A 329 37.35 -26.81 12.42
C ASP A 329 37.63 -27.15 13.89
N SER A 330 37.32 -28.38 14.32
CA SER A 330 37.62 -28.86 15.68
C SER A 330 39.11 -29.13 15.91
N ARG A 331 39.90 -29.24 14.83
CA ARG A 331 41.33 -29.59 14.86
C ARG A 331 42.25 -28.51 14.32
N ARG A 332 41.75 -27.69 13.38
CA ARG A 332 42.48 -26.62 12.67
C ARG A 332 43.92 -27.00 12.29
N PRO A 333 44.10 -28.03 11.43
CA PRO A 333 45.44 -28.52 11.11
C PRO A 333 46.22 -27.47 10.29
N ASP A 334 47.46 -27.17 10.73
CA ASP A 334 48.39 -26.23 10.05
C ASP A 334 48.74 -26.64 8.61
N VAL A 335 48.52 -27.92 8.26
CA VAL A 335 48.70 -28.49 6.93
C VAL A 335 47.58 -29.50 6.71
N PHE A 336 46.95 -29.52 5.53
CA PHE A 336 45.95 -30.53 5.19
C PHE A 336 46.49 -31.96 5.36
N PRO A 337 45.68 -32.91 5.87
CA PRO A 337 45.97 -34.35 5.73
C PRO A 337 46.18 -34.72 4.25
N PRO A 338 46.93 -35.80 3.95
CA PRO A 338 47.15 -36.24 2.57
C PRO A 338 45.82 -36.39 1.81
N PRO A 339 45.62 -35.69 0.69
CA PRO A 339 44.35 -35.69 -0.03
C PRO A 339 44.09 -37.02 -0.73
N GLN A 340 42.82 -37.37 -0.92
CA GLN A 340 42.43 -38.44 -1.81
C GLN A 340 42.55 -37.94 -3.26
N ILE A 341 43.53 -38.45 -3.98
CA ILE A 341 43.71 -38.18 -5.41
C ILE A 341 42.71 -39.02 -6.22
N ILE A 342 42.11 -38.43 -7.25
CA ILE A 342 41.28 -39.11 -8.25
C ILE A 342 41.90 -38.86 -9.63
N GLU A 343 42.16 -39.94 -10.37
CA GLU A 343 42.69 -39.92 -11.74
C GLU A 343 41.58 -39.61 -12.77
N ASN A 344 40.97 -38.43 -12.64
CA ASN A 344 40.06 -37.77 -13.60
C ASN A 344 39.63 -36.41 -13.01
N ASN A 345 38.86 -35.62 -13.74
CA ASN A 345 38.24 -34.41 -13.20
C ASN A 345 37.02 -34.75 -12.34
N VAL A 346 36.92 -34.11 -11.17
CA VAL A 346 35.72 -34.07 -10.33
C VAL A 346 34.99 -32.74 -10.59
N TYR A 347 33.71 -32.83 -10.93
CA TYR A 347 32.86 -31.68 -11.26
C TYR A 347 32.01 -31.20 -10.08
N ASP A 348 31.40 -32.14 -9.34
CA ASP A 348 30.50 -31.86 -8.23
C ASP A 348 30.60 -32.96 -7.16
N LEU A 349 30.30 -32.62 -5.90
CA LEU A 349 30.42 -33.49 -4.73
C LEU A 349 29.25 -33.26 -3.76
N ALA A 350 28.61 -34.34 -3.31
CA ALA A 350 27.50 -34.28 -2.36
C ALA A 350 27.72 -35.20 -1.15
N TRP A 351 27.26 -34.76 0.03
CA TRP A 351 27.34 -35.50 1.30
C TRP A 351 26.08 -36.37 1.50
N CYS A 352 26.28 -37.61 1.93
CA CYS A 352 25.23 -38.61 2.14
C CYS A 352 25.23 -39.07 3.61
N GLY A 353 24.69 -38.23 4.50
CA GLY A 353 24.85 -38.41 5.95
C GLY A 353 26.20 -37.91 6.45
N SER A 354 26.67 -38.43 7.58
CA SER A 354 27.77 -37.82 8.36
C SER A 354 29.19 -38.19 7.93
N ASN A 355 29.41 -39.38 7.35
CA ASN A 355 30.74 -39.95 7.08
C ASN A 355 30.92 -40.43 5.63
N LEU A 356 29.97 -40.11 4.73
CA LEU A 356 29.97 -40.59 3.35
C LEU A 356 29.72 -39.44 2.38
N ALA A 357 30.51 -39.39 1.31
CA ALA A 357 30.34 -38.43 0.22
C ALA A 357 30.41 -39.13 -1.15
N PHE A 358 29.73 -38.58 -2.14
CA PHE A 358 29.81 -39.01 -3.53
C PHE A 358 30.33 -37.86 -4.40
N ALA A 359 31.35 -38.14 -5.22
CA ALA A 359 31.91 -37.21 -6.19
C ALA A 359 31.62 -37.69 -7.63
N SER A 360 31.32 -36.77 -8.52
CA SER A 360 31.04 -37.03 -9.94
C SER A 360 32.17 -36.56 -10.84
N GLY A 361 32.42 -37.29 -11.93
CA GLY A 361 33.55 -37.00 -12.81
C GLY A 361 33.48 -37.68 -14.18
N ASP A 362 34.59 -37.62 -14.91
CA ASP A 362 34.73 -38.24 -16.22
C ASP A 362 34.52 -39.77 -16.15
N GLY A 363 33.49 -40.28 -16.81
CA GLY A 363 33.24 -41.72 -16.96
C GLY A 363 32.91 -42.51 -15.68
N ALA A 364 32.76 -41.87 -14.51
CA ALA A 364 32.53 -42.55 -13.24
C ALA A 364 31.86 -41.66 -12.17
N VAL A 365 31.31 -42.33 -11.14
CA VAL A 365 30.96 -41.73 -9.85
C VAL A 365 31.75 -42.43 -8.75
N TYR A 366 32.30 -41.64 -7.83
CA TYR A 366 33.23 -42.07 -6.78
C TYR A 366 32.55 -41.97 -5.42
N GLN A 367 32.55 -43.04 -4.64
CA GLN A 367 32.02 -43.10 -3.28
C GLN A 367 33.16 -43.07 -2.27
N CYS A 368 33.19 -42.03 -1.45
CA CYS A 368 34.25 -41.74 -0.51
C CYS A 368 33.75 -41.81 0.94
N GLU A 369 34.52 -42.49 1.79
CA GLU A 369 34.42 -42.39 3.24
C GLU A 369 35.12 -41.12 3.71
N VAL A 370 34.58 -40.48 4.74
CA VAL A 370 35.18 -39.30 5.37
C VAL A 370 35.14 -39.47 6.88
N ASP A 371 36.29 -39.84 7.46
CA ASP A 371 36.49 -39.96 8.91
C ASP A 371 37.54 -38.92 9.38
N ASN A 372 38.79 -39.36 9.52
CA ASN A 372 39.97 -38.52 9.80
C ASN A 372 40.76 -38.20 8.53
N SER A 373 40.37 -38.81 7.41
CA SER A 373 40.93 -38.68 6.06
C SER A 373 39.85 -39.12 5.07
N ILE A 374 39.91 -38.61 3.83
CA ILE A 374 39.02 -39.09 2.76
C ILE A 374 39.58 -40.41 2.22
N ARG A 375 38.72 -41.41 2.00
CA ARG A 375 39.09 -42.71 1.41
C ARG A 375 38.13 -43.09 0.30
N LEU A 376 38.62 -43.31 -0.91
CA LEU A 376 37.81 -43.87 -2.01
C LEU A 376 37.46 -45.34 -1.70
N ILE A 377 36.20 -45.61 -1.36
CA ILE A 377 35.70 -46.97 -1.06
C ILE A 377 35.37 -47.72 -2.35
N LYS A 378 34.69 -47.04 -3.27
CA LYS A 378 34.08 -47.68 -4.44
C LYS A 378 33.99 -46.69 -5.61
N THR A 379 34.41 -47.13 -6.78
CA THR A 379 34.16 -46.44 -8.05
C THR A 379 33.04 -47.16 -8.78
N PHE A 380 32.02 -46.42 -9.18
CA PHE A 380 30.98 -46.87 -10.08
C PHE A 380 31.40 -46.46 -11.51
N PRO A 381 31.70 -47.39 -12.43
CA PRO A 381 31.99 -47.06 -13.82
C PRO A 381 30.69 -46.69 -14.55
N SER A 382 30.75 -45.71 -15.43
CA SER A 382 29.60 -45.26 -16.23
C SER A 382 29.01 -46.39 -17.09
N PRO A 383 27.68 -46.53 -17.18
CA PRO A 383 27.00 -47.48 -18.07
C PRO A 383 27.02 -47.02 -19.55
N ARG A 384 27.67 -45.90 -19.85
CA ARG A 384 27.94 -45.39 -21.21
C ARG A 384 29.41 -44.97 -21.32
N ASP A 385 30.09 -45.45 -22.36
CA ASP A 385 31.47 -45.06 -22.67
C ASP A 385 31.58 -43.53 -22.82
N ASN A 386 32.63 -42.95 -22.24
CA ASN A 386 32.98 -41.53 -22.32
C ASN A 386 31.87 -40.52 -21.93
N ALA A 387 30.90 -40.92 -21.09
CA ALA A 387 29.93 -39.97 -20.53
C ALA A 387 30.55 -39.14 -19.39
N THR A 388 30.46 -37.82 -19.50
CA THR A 388 30.71 -36.88 -18.40
C THR A 388 29.51 -36.86 -17.45
N TRP A 389 29.77 -36.75 -16.14
CA TRP A 389 28.76 -36.58 -15.10
C TRP A 389 29.07 -35.28 -14.34
N GLU A 390 28.43 -34.19 -14.75
CA GLU A 390 28.76 -32.83 -14.31
C GLU A 390 28.05 -32.40 -13.01
N PHE A 391 27.01 -33.13 -12.58
CA PHE A 391 26.21 -32.82 -11.40
C PHE A 391 25.95 -34.06 -10.54
N ILE A 392 25.96 -33.91 -9.21
CA ILE A 392 25.59 -35.00 -8.29
C ILE A 392 24.82 -34.53 -7.06
N ARG A 393 23.77 -35.26 -6.70
CA ARG A 393 23.04 -35.10 -5.44
C ARG A 393 22.88 -36.46 -4.78
N CYS A 394 22.76 -36.49 -3.46
CA CYS A 394 22.55 -37.73 -2.73
C CYS A 394 21.67 -37.53 -1.49
N VAL A 395 21.05 -38.62 -1.06
CA VAL A 395 20.17 -38.71 0.10
C VAL A 395 20.45 -40.02 0.84
N GLN A 396 20.46 -39.95 2.17
CA GLN A 396 20.52 -41.11 3.04
C GLN A 396 19.11 -41.40 3.54
N THR A 397 18.50 -42.50 3.08
CA THR A 397 17.26 -43.03 3.69
C THR A 397 17.62 -43.94 4.87
N GLU A 398 16.62 -44.40 5.62
CA GLU A 398 16.80 -45.36 6.73
C GLU A 398 17.44 -46.69 6.27
N SER A 399 17.28 -47.04 5.00
CA SER A 399 17.66 -48.33 4.41
C SER A 399 18.75 -48.22 3.33
N HIS A 400 18.85 -47.10 2.62
CA HIS A 400 19.67 -46.96 1.41
C HIS A 400 20.42 -45.61 1.34
N SER A 401 21.71 -45.66 1.00
CA SER A 401 22.46 -44.49 0.52
C SER A 401 22.23 -44.34 -0.98
N VAL A 402 21.61 -43.25 -1.41
CA VAL A 402 21.26 -43.02 -2.83
C VAL A 402 22.00 -41.81 -3.36
N ALA A 403 22.82 -42.03 -4.40
CA ALA A 403 23.42 -40.98 -5.20
C ALA A 403 22.80 -40.95 -6.60
N ILE A 404 22.50 -39.75 -7.08
CA ILE A 404 21.92 -39.43 -8.38
C ILE A 404 22.89 -38.49 -9.09
N ALA A 405 23.42 -38.91 -10.23
CA ALA A 405 24.30 -38.11 -11.08
C ALA A 405 23.59 -37.77 -12.39
N ALA A 406 23.87 -36.60 -12.96
CA ALA A 406 23.34 -36.19 -14.25
C ALA A 406 24.44 -35.79 -15.23
N SER A 407 24.29 -36.24 -16.47
CA SER A 407 25.15 -35.91 -17.60
C SER A 407 24.49 -34.80 -18.41
N GLY A 408 25.15 -33.64 -18.43
CA GLY A 408 24.78 -32.49 -19.25
C GLY A 408 24.78 -32.88 -20.73
N LEU A 409 25.96 -33.20 -21.28
CA LEU A 409 26.13 -33.44 -22.71
C LEU A 409 25.33 -34.63 -23.26
N SER A 410 25.14 -35.70 -22.47
CA SER A 410 24.34 -36.86 -22.90
C SER A 410 22.87 -36.80 -22.47
N ALA A 411 22.44 -35.70 -21.86
CA ALA A 411 21.09 -35.41 -21.38
C ALA A 411 20.46 -36.59 -20.60
N SER A 412 21.24 -37.27 -19.76
CA SER A 412 20.87 -38.55 -19.12
C SER A 412 21.14 -38.51 -17.62
N ILE A 413 20.35 -39.26 -16.85
CA ILE A 413 20.44 -39.31 -15.38
C ILE A 413 20.75 -40.75 -14.97
N TRP A 414 21.60 -40.93 -13.96
CA TRP A 414 22.04 -42.24 -13.48
C TRP A 414 22.04 -42.30 -11.95
N ILE A 415 21.56 -43.40 -11.41
CA ILE A 415 21.55 -43.68 -9.96
C ILE A 415 22.56 -44.82 -9.73
N PRO A 416 23.88 -44.54 -9.67
CA PRO A 416 24.94 -45.55 -9.58
C PRO A 416 24.74 -46.56 -8.45
N THR A 417 24.26 -46.10 -7.30
CA THR A 417 24.03 -46.95 -6.11
C THR A 417 23.00 -48.06 -6.32
N HIS A 418 22.03 -47.85 -7.22
CA HIS A 418 20.92 -48.77 -7.49
C HIS A 418 20.94 -49.36 -8.90
N ASP A 419 21.93 -48.98 -9.73
CA ASP A 419 22.05 -49.39 -11.13
C ASP A 419 20.76 -49.12 -11.93
N ILE A 420 20.37 -47.84 -11.97
CA ILE A 420 19.22 -47.32 -12.73
C ILE A 420 19.74 -46.21 -13.65
N LEU A 421 19.54 -46.36 -14.97
CA LEU A 421 19.87 -45.35 -15.97
C LEU A 421 18.58 -44.84 -16.63
N ILE A 422 18.41 -43.52 -16.66
CA ILE A 422 17.37 -42.80 -17.39
C ILE A 422 18.03 -42.16 -18.62
N PRO A 423 18.12 -42.87 -19.76
CA PRO A 423 18.75 -42.37 -20.97
C PRO A 423 17.88 -41.30 -21.64
N ASN A 424 18.51 -40.23 -22.13
CA ASN A 424 17.86 -39.19 -22.94
C ASN A 424 16.66 -38.54 -22.19
N ALA A 425 16.87 -38.25 -20.91
CA ALA A 425 15.92 -37.62 -20.00
C ALA A 425 15.38 -36.28 -20.52
N HIS A 426 16.21 -35.50 -21.24
CA HIS A 426 15.85 -34.25 -21.92
C HIS A 426 16.25 -34.26 -23.39
N LYS A 427 15.75 -33.29 -24.17
CA LYS A 427 16.06 -33.14 -25.62
C LYS A 427 17.34 -32.36 -25.90
N ASP A 428 17.78 -31.54 -24.95
CA ASP A 428 19.03 -30.79 -24.95
C ASP A 428 19.72 -31.03 -23.59
N ARG A 429 20.87 -30.42 -23.35
CA ARG A 429 21.72 -30.68 -22.19
C ARG A 429 20.97 -30.49 -20.87
N ILE A 430 21.29 -31.31 -19.87
CA ILE A 430 20.92 -31.04 -18.48
C ILE A 430 21.81 -29.90 -17.97
N THR A 431 21.22 -28.98 -17.21
CA THR A 431 21.87 -27.79 -16.62
C THR A 431 21.94 -27.84 -15.10
N GLY A 432 21.25 -28.80 -14.48
CA GLY A 432 21.39 -29.13 -13.07
C GLY A 432 20.40 -30.21 -12.63
N ILE A 433 20.58 -30.70 -11.39
CA ILE A 433 19.63 -31.56 -10.68
C ILE A 433 19.52 -31.11 -9.21
N ASP A 434 18.36 -31.36 -8.62
CA ASP A 434 18.14 -31.21 -7.17
C ASP A 434 17.21 -32.30 -6.63
N ILE A 435 17.30 -32.67 -5.35
CA ILE A 435 16.51 -33.75 -4.74
C ILE A 435 15.42 -33.13 -3.84
N SER A 436 14.21 -33.72 -3.86
CA SER A 436 13.13 -33.30 -2.97
C SER A 436 13.48 -33.65 -1.51
N PRO A 437 13.33 -32.72 -0.54
CA PRO A 437 13.50 -33.01 0.88
C PRO A 437 12.32 -33.78 1.50
N GLN A 438 11.31 -34.15 0.71
CA GLN A 438 10.22 -35.03 1.14
C GLN A 438 10.63 -36.48 0.93
N PHE A 439 10.75 -37.24 2.03
CA PHE A 439 11.34 -38.59 2.01
C PHE A 439 10.28 -39.68 2.18
N ASP A 440 10.27 -40.62 1.23
CA ASP A 440 9.65 -41.95 1.34
C ASP A 440 10.82 -42.98 1.34
N PRO A 441 10.86 -43.95 2.27
CA PRO A 441 11.97 -44.92 2.35
C PRO A 441 12.19 -45.77 1.08
N HIS A 442 11.18 -45.87 0.22
CA HIS A 442 11.14 -46.71 -0.99
C HIS A 442 11.05 -45.90 -2.30
N ARG A 443 10.75 -44.60 -2.22
CA ARG A 443 10.52 -43.70 -3.36
C ARG A 443 11.32 -42.41 -3.20
N ILE A 444 12.13 -42.08 -4.20
CA ILE A 444 12.85 -40.80 -4.24
C ILE A 444 12.27 -39.92 -5.35
N GLU A 445 12.14 -38.63 -5.04
CA GLU A 445 11.75 -37.59 -5.98
C GLU A 445 12.87 -36.59 -6.18
N PHE A 446 13.10 -36.19 -7.42
CA PHE A 446 14.15 -35.24 -7.77
C PHE A 446 13.79 -34.47 -9.05
N ALA A 447 14.35 -33.29 -9.22
CA ALA A 447 14.16 -32.44 -10.38
C ALA A 447 15.41 -32.47 -11.29
N SER A 448 15.20 -32.41 -12.61
CA SER A 448 16.24 -32.09 -13.59
C SER A 448 15.86 -30.86 -14.41
N PHE A 449 16.80 -29.94 -14.56
CA PHE A 449 16.68 -28.70 -15.31
C PHE A 449 17.44 -28.84 -16.64
N SER A 450 16.96 -28.21 -17.72
CA SER A 450 17.58 -28.37 -19.04
C SER A 450 17.47 -27.14 -19.95
N ALA A 451 18.43 -27.05 -20.88
CA ALA A 451 18.38 -26.13 -21.99
C ALA A 451 17.19 -26.36 -22.96
N ASP A 452 16.49 -27.51 -22.89
CA ASP A 452 15.27 -27.77 -23.68
C ASP A 452 14.01 -27.03 -23.21
N GLY A 453 14.18 -26.09 -22.27
CA GLY A 453 13.12 -25.21 -21.74
C GLY A 453 12.17 -25.92 -20.78
N LYS A 454 12.61 -27.03 -20.17
CA LYS A 454 11.81 -27.85 -19.27
C LYS A 454 12.49 -28.12 -17.94
N VAL A 455 11.64 -28.31 -16.93
CA VAL A 455 12.00 -28.94 -15.67
C VAL A 455 11.20 -30.21 -15.56
N LYS A 456 11.86 -31.32 -15.24
CA LYS A 456 11.19 -32.61 -15.03
C LYS A 456 11.35 -33.05 -13.59
N VAL A 457 10.24 -33.29 -12.91
CA VAL A 457 10.23 -34.00 -11.65
C VAL A 457 10.12 -35.48 -11.95
N TRP A 458 11.07 -36.25 -11.45
CA TRP A 458 11.16 -37.69 -11.58
C TRP A 458 10.82 -38.34 -10.25
N GLN A 459 10.08 -39.43 -10.32
CA GLN A 459 9.79 -40.33 -9.22
C GLN A 459 10.46 -41.66 -9.53
N VAL A 460 11.27 -42.20 -8.62
CA VAL A 460 11.93 -43.50 -8.77
C VAL A 460 11.60 -44.39 -7.57
N ASN A 461 11.10 -45.59 -7.81
CA ASN A 461 10.99 -46.62 -6.79
C ASN A 461 12.27 -47.45 -6.75
N LEU A 462 12.89 -47.57 -5.57
CA LEU A 462 14.22 -48.19 -5.42
C LEU A 462 14.18 -49.72 -5.51
N ASP A 463 13.10 -50.35 -5.04
CA ASP A 463 12.96 -51.80 -4.97
C ASP A 463 12.61 -52.43 -6.33
N THR A 464 11.70 -51.81 -7.09
CA THR A 464 11.33 -52.28 -8.44
C THR A 464 12.27 -51.75 -9.53
N LYS A 465 13.02 -50.67 -9.23
CA LYS A 465 13.79 -49.85 -10.18
C LYS A 465 12.96 -49.10 -11.24
N ASP A 466 11.63 -49.08 -11.12
CA ASP A 466 10.78 -48.32 -12.02
C ASP A 466 10.92 -46.81 -11.79
N TYR A 467 10.91 -46.05 -12.88
CA TYR A 467 10.96 -44.59 -12.86
C TYR A 467 9.85 -43.97 -13.71
N THR A 468 9.35 -42.83 -13.23
CA THR A 468 8.22 -42.09 -13.80
C THR A 468 8.57 -40.61 -13.86
N ASN A 469 8.13 -39.91 -14.91
CA ASN A 469 8.16 -38.45 -14.94
C ASN A 469 6.83 -37.93 -14.40
N PHE A 470 6.83 -37.51 -13.13
CA PHE A 470 5.64 -37.12 -12.39
C PHE A 470 5.13 -35.74 -12.81
N HIS A 471 6.03 -34.76 -13.00
CA HIS A 471 5.71 -33.44 -13.56
C HIS A 471 6.66 -33.06 -14.71
N GLN A 472 6.13 -32.38 -15.73
CA GLN A 472 6.93 -31.77 -16.79
C GLN A 472 6.54 -30.31 -16.95
N LEU A 473 7.28 -29.46 -16.23
CA LEU A 473 7.13 -28.02 -16.18
C LEU A 473 7.92 -27.37 -17.33
N SER A 474 7.59 -26.14 -17.73
CA SER A 474 8.26 -25.48 -18.87
C SER A 474 8.41 -23.97 -18.68
N LEU A 475 9.56 -23.44 -19.11
CA LEU A 475 9.94 -22.02 -19.11
C LEU A 475 9.71 -21.42 -20.51
N ALA A 476 8.59 -21.81 -21.13
CA ALA A 476 8.29 -21.60 -22.55
C ALA A 476 9.46 -22.02 -23.48
N SER A 477 9.99 -21.09 -24.28
CA SER A 477 11.09 -21.32 -25.21
C SER A 477 12.47 -20.90 -24.67
N THR A 478 12.61 -20.69 -23.35
CA THR A 478 13.88 -20.25 -22.73
C THR A 478 14.59 -21.39 -21.99
N PRO A 479 15.91 -21.58 -22.15
CA PRO A 479 16.69 -22.55 -21.39
C PRO A 479 16.54 -22.40 -19.87
N ALA A 480 16.28 -23.49 -19.14
CA ALA A 480 16.48 -23.48 -17.69
C ALA A 480 18.00 -23.57 -17.41
N ILE A 481 18.55 -22.59 -16.70
CA ILE A 481 19.98 -22.47 -16.36
C ILE A 481 20.26 -23.10 -14.99
N THR A 482 19.35 -22.94 -14.03
CA THR A 482 19.52 -23.41 -12.65
C THR A 482 18.16 -23.62 -11.99
N GLY A 483 18.10 -24.34 -10.87
CA GLY A 483 16.88 -24.56 -10.11
C GLY A 483 17.11 -25.33 -8.80
N SER A 484 16.15 -25.27 -7.88
CA SER A 484 16.20 -25.95 -6.57
C SER A 484 14.82 -26.03 -5.90
N PHE A 485 14.59 -27.06 -5.09
CA PHE A 485 13.41 -27.21 -4.23
C PHE A 485 13.46 -26.28 -3.00
N SER A 486 12.31 -25.85 -2.49
CA SER A 486 12.23 -25.25 -1.15
C SER A 486 12.63 -26.27 -0.08
N PRO A 487 13.11 -25.87 1.12
CA PRO A 487 13.52 -26.80 2.17
C PRO A 487 12.40 -27.72 2.72
N ASP A 488 11.13 -27.36 2.49
CA ASP A 488 9.95 -28.18 2.79
C ASP A 488 9.43 -28.97 1.57
N GLY A 489 10.07 -28.85 0.41
CA GLY A 489 9.75 -29.55 -0.84
C GLY A 489 8.44 -29.12 -1.52
N TYR A 490 7.72 -28.16 -0.93
CA TYR A 490 6.42 -27.67 -1.39
C TYR A 490 6.50 -26.86 -2.69
N ALA A 491 7.65 -26.23 -2.93
CA ALA A 491 7.92 -25.45 -4.13
C ALA A 491 9.16 -25.95 -4.87
N LEU A 492 9.16 -25.74 -6.18
CA LEU A 492 10.31 -25.92 -7.06
C LEU A 492 10.55 -24.63 -7.83
N GLY A 493 11.72 -24.02 -7.65
CA GLY A 493 12.14 -22.84 -8.41
C GLY A 493 13.08 -23.23 -9.55
N ALA A 494 12.93 -22.62 -10.73
CA ALA A 494 13.92 -22.71 -11.80
C ALA A 494 14.03 -21.40 -12.59
N ALA A 495 15.25 -21.05 -12.98
CA ALA A 495 15.57 -19.79 -13.62
C ALA A 495 16.10 -19.99 -15.04
N SER A 496 15.72 -19.09 -15.95
CA SER A 496 16.31 -18.95 -17.29
C SER A 496 17.23 -17.73 -17.37
N LYS A 497 17.75 -17.41 -18.56
CA LYS A 497 18.58 -16.22 -18.79
C LYS A 497 17.89 -14.92 -18.35
N ASP A 498 16.58 -14.87 -18.59
CA ASP A 498 15.73 -13.67 -18.64
C ASP A 498 14.45 -13.84 -17.77
N GLY A 499 14.45 -14.75 -16.79
CA GLY A 499 13.32 -14.97 -15.89
C GLY A 499 13.54 -16.04 -14.81
N LEU A 500 12.63 -16.10 -13.84
CA LEU A 500 12.62 -17.05 -12.72
C LEU A 500 11.18 -17.48 -12.43
N PHE A 501 10.96 -18.79 -12.41
CA PHE A 501 9.66 -19.45 -12.36
C PHE A 501 9.58 -20.31 -11.10
N ILE A 502 8.41 -20.35 -10.44
CA ILE A 502 8.18 -21.14 -9.23
C ILE A 502 6.89 -21.94 -9.38
N TRP A 503 6.94 -23.25 -9.13
CA TRP A 503 5.77 -24.14 -9.18
C TRP A 503 5.51 -24.83 -7.83
N ASN A 504 4.24 -25.10 -7.56
CA ASN A 504 3.77 -25.95 -6.48
C ASN A 504 3.94 -27.43 -6.88
N THR A 505 4.63 -28.21 -6.05
CA THR A 505 4.95 -29.62 -6.33
C THR A 505 3.81 -30.58 -5.97
N GLY A 506 2.89 -30.19 -5.09
CA GLY A 506 1.84 -31.04 -4.52
C GLY A 506 0.60 -31.26 -5.39
N HIS A 507 0.48 -30.55 -6.52
CA HIS A 507 -0.64 -30.71 -7.45
C HIS A 507 -0.22 -31.43 -8.75
N PRO A 508 -0.99 -32.42 -9.25
CA PRO A 508 -0.70 -33.10 -10.51
C PRO A 508 -0.49 -32.12 -11.69
N GLY A 509 0.66 -32.19 -12.34
CA GLY A 509 1.06 -31.28 -13.43
C GLY A 509 1.89 -30.07 -12.98
N GLY A 510 1.89 -29.74 -11.69
CA GLY A 510 2.63 -28.63 -11.08
C GLY A 510 2.05 -27.25 -11.38
N ASN A 511 1.33 -26.65 -10.43
CA ASN A 511 0.71 -25.34 -10.63
C ASN A 511 1.78 -24.22 -10.59
N LEU A 512 1.80 -23.33 -11.59
CA LEU A 512 2.71 -22.20 -11.63
C LEU A 512 2.27 -21.15 -10.59
N MET A 513 3.10 -20.91 -9.58
CA MET A 513 2.81 -20.01 -8.46
C MET A 513 3.27 -18.58 -8.72
N SER A 514 4.40 -18.42 -9.42
CA SER A 514 4.95 -17.10 -9.75
C SER A 514 5.87 -17.18 -10.97
N THR A 515 6.00 -16.08 -11.68
CA THR A 515 6.99 -15.88 -12.75
C THR A 515 7.46 -14.44 -12.75
N TRP A 516 8.76 -14.24 -12.53
CA TRP A 516 9.45 -12.99 -12.77
C TRP A 516 10.12 -13.05 -14.15
N THR A 517 9.95 -12.02 -14.97
CA THR A 517 10.62 -11.89 -16.29
C THR A 517 11.40 -10.59 -16.35
N ALA A 518 12.53 -10.63 -17.06
CA ALA A 518 13.48 -9.55 -17.20
C ALA A 518 13.77 -9.31 -18.69
N THR A 519 13.27 -8.20 -19.24
CA THR A 519 13.44 -7.85 -20.66
C THR A 519 14.80 -7.20 -20.94
N SER A 520 15.75 -8.00 -21.42
CA SER A 520 17.04 -7.51 -21.93
C SER A 520 16.83 -6.59 -23.15
N PRO A 521 17.41 -5.37 -23.18
CA PRO A 521 17.41 -4.53 -24.38
C PRO A 521 18.29 -5.15 -25.48
N GLU A 522 17.90 -4.97 -26.75
CA GLU A 522 18.65 -5.54 -27.89
C GLU A 522 20.11 -5.07 -27.91
N VAL A 523 21.04 -5.99 -27.61
CA VAL A 523 22.48 -5.73 -27.74
C VAL A 523 22.78 -5.48 -29.22
N LYS A 524 23.28 -4.27 -29.52
CA LYS A 524 23.63 -3.89 -30.90
C LYS A 524 24.70 -4.81 -31.43
N LYS A 525 24.52 -5.21 -32.69
CA LYS A 525 25.33 -6.23 -33.39
C LYS A 525 26.83 -5.92 -33.45
N GLU A 526 27.24 -4.68 -33.18
CA GLU A 526 28.63 -4.20 -33.19
C GLU A 526 29.37 -4.37 -31.85
N GLU A 527 28.67 -4.58 -30.72
CA GLU A 527 29.33 -4.88 -29.44
C GLU A 527 29.74 -6.35 -29.33
N ALA A 528 29.03 -7.24 -30.03
CA ALA A 528 29.38 -8.66 -30.14
C ALA A 528 30.80 -8.88 -30.71
N ASP A 529 31.24 -8.03 -31.66
CA ASP A 529 32.60 -8.10 -32.23
C ASP A 529 33.67 -7.56 -31.28
N ARG A 530 33.32 -6.69 -30.31
CA ARG A 530 34.27 -6.12 -29.33
C ARG A 530 34.50 -6.99 -28.11
N MET A 531 33.56 -7.86 -27.75
CA MET A 531 33.73 -8.83 -26.64
C MET A 531 34.60 -10.05 -27.00
N THR A 532 35.18 -10.10 -28.21
CA THR A 532 35.96 -11.25 -28.71
C THR A 532 37.41 -11.34 -28.21
N ASN A 533 37.95 -10.31 -27.55
CA ASN A 533 39.33 -10.27 -27.08
C ASN A 533 39.40 -10.06 -25.56
N GLY A 534 39.49 -11.16 -24.79
CA GLY A 534 39.56 -11.16 -23.34
C GLY A 534 39.87 -12.53 -22.75
N GLN A 535 41.13 -12.96 -22.83
CA GLN A 535 41.71 -14.06 -22.04
C GLN A 535 41.91 -13.59 -20.58
N ASN A 536 41.87 -14.39 -19.50
CA ASN A 536 41.70 -15.84 -19.26
C ASN A 536 40.49 -16.05 -18.28
N GLY A 537 40.00 -17.23 -17.88
CA GLY A 537 40.34 -18.65 -18.12
C GLY A 537 39.51 -19.56 -17.15
N HIS A 538 39.56 -20.89 -17.15
CA HIS A 538 40.27 -21.79 -18.09
C HIS A 538 39.71 -23.25 -18.12
N HIS A 539 38.46 -23.48 -18.55
CA HIS A 539 37.95 -24.84 -18.86
C HIS A 539 37.20 -24.90 -20.20
N ALA A 540 37.95 -24.81 -21.31
CA ALA A 540 37.39 -24.82 -22.67
C ALA A 540 38.32 -25.49 -23.71
N GLN A 541 38.59 -26.80 -23.56
CA GLN A 541 39.17 -27.63 -24.62
C GLN A 541 38.40 -28.95 -24.86
N ASN A 542 37.07 -28.84 -24.89
CA ASN A 542 36.25 -29.61 -25.83
C ASN A 542 35.35 -28.61 -26.58
N GLY A 543 35.05 -28.86 -27.85
CA GLY A 543 34.65 -27.84 -28.82
C GLY A 543 33.23 -27.27 -28.66
N TYR A 544 33.00 -26.45 -27.63
CA TYR A 544 31.72 -25.79 -27.36
C TYR A 544 31.82 -24.26 -27.49
N SER A 545 30.92 -23.70 -28.29
CA SER A 545 30.85 -22.25 -28.54
C SER A 545 29.91 -21.55 -27.56
N LYS A 546 30.38 -20.44 -26.97
CA LYS A 546 29.70 -19.55 -26.01
C LYS A 546 29.38 -20.20 -24.66
N SER A 547 29.89 -19.56 -23.60
CA SER A 547 29.48 -19.80 -22.22
C SER A 547 28.19 -19.04 -21.93
N ASP A 548 27.13 -19.76 -21.57
CA ASP A 548 25.97 -19.15 -20.91
C ASP A 548 26.36 -18.68 -19.49
N PRO A 549 25.78 -17.59 -18.97
CA PRO A 549 26.13 -17.08 -17.65
C PRO A 549 25.71 -18.04 -16.53
N HIS A 550 26.66 -18.46 -15.70
CA HIS A 550 26.40 -19.24 -14.49
C HIS A 550 25.65 -18.39 -13.46
N ARG A 551 24.32 -18.55 -13.37
CA ARG A 551 23.49 -17.88 -12.36
C ARG A 551 23.21 -18.81 -11.18
N ALA A 552 23.29 -18.28 -9.95
CA ALA A 552 22.94 -19.00 -8.73
C ALA A 552 21.49 -18.74 -8.30
N LEU A 553 20.87 -19.76 -7.70
CA LEU A 553 19.53 -19.73 -7.10
C LEU A 553 19.58 -20.45 -5.75
N SER A 554 19.04 -19.84 -4.68
CA SER A 554 19.05 -20.44 -3.34
C SER A 554 17.86 -19.99 -2.49
N TRP A 555 17.20 -20.93 -1.81
CA TRP A 555 16.08 -20.67 -0.89
C TRP A 555 16.55 -20.33 0.52
N ASP A 556 15.79 -19.51 1.24
CA ASP A 556 16.01 -19.27 2.68
C ASP A 556 15.61 -20.47 3.53
N ALA A 557 16.05 -20.48 4.80
CA ALA A 557 15.84 -21.59 5.72
C ALA A 557 14.35 -21.91 6.00
N ASP A 558 13.44 -20.96 5.74
CA ASP A 558 11.99 -21.07 5.98
C ASP A 558 11.19 -21.53 4.74
N GLY A 559 11.81 -21.57 3.56
CA GLY A 559 11.14 -21.81 2.27
C GLY A 559 10.21 -20.69 1.82
N LYS A 560 10.48 -19.44 2.24
CA LYS A 560 9.67 -18.25 1.97
C LYS A 560 10.34 -17.29 0.99
N ARG A 561 11.68 -17.24 0.97
CA ARG A 561 12.46 -16.27 0.19
C ARG A 561 13.43 -16.99 -0.74
N LEU A 562 13.71 -16.36 -1.87
CA LEU A 562 14.53 -16.91 -2.94
C LEU A 562 15.55 -15.87 -3.39
N ALA A 563 16.83 -16.18 -3.26
CA ALA A 563 17.93 -15.34 -3.70
C ALA A 563 18.35 -15.73 -5.12
N TYR A 564 18.47 -14.75 -6.01
CA TYR A 564 18.77 -14.96 -7.43
C TYR A 564 19.52 -13.78 -8.04
N GLY A 565 20.48 -14.08 -8.92
CA GLY A 565 21.30 -13.07 -9.61
C GLY A 565 20.71 -12.59 -10.93
N PHE A 566 19.94 -11.50 -10.90
CA PHE A 566 19.58 -10.72 -12.09
C PHE A 566 20.60 -9.61 -12.38
N ASP A 567 20.78 -9.30 -13.67
CA ASP A 567 21.36 -8.02 -14.12
C ASP A 567 20.29 -6.92 -14.01
N LYS A 568 20.71 -5.66 -13.80
CA LYS A 568 19.84 -4.50 -13.49
C LYS A 568 18.62 -4.32 -14.42
N GLN A 569 17.48 -4.91 -14.05
CA GLN A 569 16.24 -4.88 -14.81
C GLN A 569 15.02 -4.83 -13.87
N VAL A 570 13.94 -4.24 -14.35
CA VAL A 570 12.74 -3.94 -13.56
C VAL A 570 11.63 -4.95 -13.85
N VAL A 571 11.06 -5.55 -12.81
CA VAL A 571 9.87 -6.41 -12.92
C VAL A 571 8.61 -5.57 -13.11
N THR A 572 7.82 -5.89 -14.12
CA THR A 572 6.53 -5.24 -14.41
C THR A 572 5.34 -6.14 -14.09
N ILE A 573 4.28 -5.55 -13.53
CA ILE A 573 3.07 -6.22 -13.05
C ILE A 573 1.85 -5.56 -13.75
N PRO A 574 0.85 -6.32 -14.24
CA PRO A 574 0.77 -7.79 -14.28
C PRO A 574 1.79 -8.40 -15.25
N SER A 575 1.97 -9.72 -15.17
CA SER A 575 2.71 -10.47 -16.20
C SER A 575 1.99 -10.42 -17.55
N LEU A 576 2.70 -10.71 -18.64
CA LEU A 576 2.10 -10.81 -19.97
C LEU A 576 1.03 -11.93 -20.05
N GLU A 577 1.16 -13.00 -19.27
CA GLU A 577 0.21 -14.10 -19.22
C GLU A 577 -1.07 -13.69 -18.49
N THR A 578 -0.94 -13.07 -17.31
CA THR A 578 -2.06 -12.48 -16.56
C THR A 578 -2.77 -11.39 -17.37
N ALA A 579 -2.02 -10.58 -18.12
CA ALA A 579 -2.57 -9.59 -19.05
C ALA A 579 -3.40 -10.23 -20.17
N ARG A 580 -2.87 -11.29 -20.80
CA ARG A 580 -3.59 -12.07 -21.82
C ARG A 580 -4.87 -12.71 -21.27
N ASP A 581 -4.82 -13.27 -20.06
CA ASP A 581 -5.98 -13.87 -19.39
C ASP A 581 -7.10 -12.83 -19.13
N VAL A 582 -6.77 -11.71 -18.47
CA VAL A 582 -7.72 -10.62 -18.17
C VAL A 582 -8.32 -10.01 -19.45
N ILE A 583 -7.51 -9.82 -20.50
CA ILE A 583 -8.00 -9.37 -21.81
C ILE A 583 -8.94 -10.42 -22.40
N SER A 584 -8.57 -11.71 -22.41
CA SER A 584 -9.36 -12.77 -23.03
C SER A 584 -10.75 -12.96 -22.40
N LYS A 585 -10.84 -12.84 -21.07
CA LYS A 585 -12.09 -12.93 -20.30
C LYS A 585 -13.04 -11.78 -20.60
N SER A 586 -12.51 -10.56 -20.73
CA SER A 586 -13.30 -9.34 -20.89
C SER A 586 -13.53 -8.92 -22.35
N ARG A 587 -12.82 -9.51 -23.34
CA ARG A 587 -12.84 -9.12 -24.77
C ARG A 587 -14.24 -9.12 -25.42
N ASN A 588 -15.14 -10.01 -24.98
CA ASN A 588 -16.50 -10.17 -25.54
C ASN A 588 -17.62 -9.74 -24.56
N SER A 589 -17.28 -8.94 -23.56
CA SER A 589 -18.18 -8.49 -22.50
C SER A 589 -19.08 -7.31 -22.92
N ALA A 590 -19.90 -6.81 -21.99
CA ALA A 590 -20.74 -5.63 -22.23
C ALA A 590 -19.93 -4.32 -22.24
N PHE A 591 -18.92 -4.21 -21.36
CA PHE A 591 -18.07 -3.04 -21.20
C PHE A 591 -16.58 -3.41 -21.37
N PRO A 592 -16.15 -3.89 -22.56
CA PRO A 592 -14.79 -4.37 -22.75
C PRO A 592 -13.78 -3.24 -22.47
N PRO A 593 -12.71 -3.51 -21.70
CA PRO A 593 -11.64 -2.55 -21.46
C PRO A 593 -10.83 -2.32 -22.73
N ASN A 594 -10.27 -1.12 -22.85
CA ASN A 594 -9.39 -0.75 -23.96
C ASN A 594 -8.03 -0.20 -23.48
N LEU A 595 -7.81 -0.07 -22.17
CA LEU A 595 -6.52 0.18 -21.54
C LEU A 595 -6.18 -0.93 -20.53
N LEU A 596 -4.95 -1.43 -20.58
CA LEU A 596 -4.38 -2.32 -19.56
C LEU A 596 -3.42 -1.51 -18.66
N PRO A 597 -3.55 -1.54 -17.33
CA PRO A 597 -2.53 -1.01 -16.43
C PRO A 597 -1.29 -1.89 -16.44
N VAL A 598 -0.11 -1.29 -16.58
CA VAL A 598 1.18 -1.93 -16.31
C VAL A 598 1.94 -1.04 -15.34
N THR A 599 2.56 -1.61 -14.31
CA THR A 599 3.33 -0.86 -13.31
C THR A 599 4.62 -1.60 -12.94
N ALA A 600 5.59 -0.86 -12.42
CA ALA A 600 6.66 -1.42 -11.61
C ALA A 600 6.86 -0.59 -10.33
N SER A 601 7.60 -1.14 -9.37
CA SER A 601 7.95 -0.49 -8.11
C SER A 601 9.46 -0.41 -7.94
N ILE A 602 9.95 0.69 -7.37
CA ILE A 602 11.32 0.85 -6.84
C ILE A 602 11.26 1.38 -5.40
N ALA A 603 12.38 1.32 -4.66
CA ALA A 603 12.47 1.94 -3.34
C ALA A 603 12.34 3.48 -3.42
N ALA A 604 11.84 4.09 -2.34
CA ALA A 604 11.74 5.55 -2.17
C ALA A 604 12.77 6.10 -1.16
N ASP A 605 13.60 5.24 -0.57
CA ASP A 605 14.72 5.50 0.35
C ASP A 605 15.50 6.80 0.06
N LEU A 606 16.01 6.96 -1.16
CA LEU A 606 16.85 8.07 -1.59
C LEU A 606 16.14 9.02 -2.58
N LEU A 607 14.84 8.79 -2.83
CA LEU A 607 14.08 9.48 -3.85
C LEU A 607 12.85 10.18 -3.23
N THR A 608 12.84 11.51 -3.23
CA THR A 608 11.67 12.29 -2.77
C THR A 608 10.78 12.71 -3.95
N PRO A 609 9.48 12.99 -3.74
CA PRO A 609 8.58 13.49 -4.80
C PRO A 609 9.10 14.75 -5.49
N THR A 610 9.75 15.65 -4.74
CA THR A 610 10.41 16.85 -5.27
C THR A 610 11.59 16.53 -6.20
N LEU A 611 12.40 15.52 -5.89
CA LEU A 611 13.50 15.08 -6.73
C LEU A 611 12.99 14.35 -7.98
N ALA A 612 11.98 13.49 -7.84
CA ALA A 612 11.35 12.82 -8.95
C ALA A 612 10.71 13.80 -9.95
N TYR A 613 9.96 14.80 -9.46
CA TYR A 613 9.43 15.87 -10.29
C TYR A 613 10.52 16.54 -11.13
N LEU A 614 11.62 16.97 -10.49
CA LEU A 614 12.72 17.62 -11.20
C LEU A 614 13.33 16.72 -12.28
N LYS A 615 13.54 15.43 -11.98
CA LYS A 615 14.10 14.47 -12.94
C LYS A 615 13.15 14.23 -14.12
N ILE A 616 11.84 14.01 -13.88
CA ILE A 616 10.88 13.75 -14.97
C ILE A 616 10.55 15.00 -15.78
N ALA A 617 10.59 16.20 -15.20
CA ALA A 617 10.28 17.45 -15.89
C ALA A 617 11.45 18.07 -16.67
N GLU A 618 12.67 17.49 -16.64
CA GLU A 618 13.82 18.08 -17.36
C GLU A 618 13.75 17.87 -18.89
N LYS A 619 13.33 16.69 -19.35
CA LYS A 619 13.55 16.21 -20.73
C LYS A 619 12.26 15.87 -21.49
N VAL A 620 11.20 16.60 -21.19
CA VAL A 620 9.85 16.44 -21.76
C VAL A 620 9.64 17.30 -23.00
N SER A 621 8.70 16.91 -23.88
CA SER A 621 8.39 17.66 -25.09
C SER A 621 7.66 18.99 -24.80
N SER A 622 6.95 19.04 -23.67
CA SER A 622 6.19 20.20 -23.18
C SER A 622 6.45 20.41 -21.68
N PRO A 623 6.56 21.66 -21.17
CA PRO A 623 6.76 21.93 -19.74
C PRO A 623 5.55 21.53 -18.86
N LEU A 624 4.42 21.22 -19.48
CA LEU A 624 3.18 20.77 -18.84
C LEU A 624 3.45 19.57 -17.92
N SER A 625 3.23 19.79 -16.63
CA SER A 625 3.61 18.87 -15.56
C SER A 625 2.88 19.18 -14.26
N PHE A 626 2.91 18.25 -13.31
CA PHE A 626 2.37 18.45 -11.96
C PHE A 626 3.12 17.64 -10.90
N LEU A 627 3.02 18.12 -9.66
CA LEU A 627 3.38 17.41 -8.44
C LEU A 627 2.29 17.66 -7.39
N TYR A 628 1.57 16.62 -7.00
CA TYR A 628 0.61 16.62 -5.90
C TYR A 628 1.21 15.89 -4.69
N GLU A 629 1.05 16.45 -3.50
CA GLU A 629 1.51 15.85 -2.25
C GLU A 629 0.47 16.06 -1.16
N SER A 630 0.30 15.07 -0.27
CA SER A 630 -0.51 15.24 0.94
C SER A 630 0.41 15.29 2.16
N ALA A 631 0.32 16.35 2.97
CA ALA A 631 0.99 16.39 4.26
C ALA A 631 0.21 15.53 5.27
N ALA A 632 0.90 14.77 6.11
CA ALA A 632 0.27 14.08 7.23
C ALA A 632 -0.30 15.10 8.24
N THR A 633 -1.55 14.89 8.67
CA THR A 633 -2.12 15.51 9.88
C THR A 633 -1.76 14.66 11.09
N THR A 634 -2.11 15.08 12.32
CA THR A 634 -1.85 14.24 13.50
C THR A 634 -2.71 12.98 13.57
N GLU A 635 -3.75 12.87 12.74
CA GLU A 635 -4.68 11.74 12.70
C GLU A 635 -4.67 10.99 11.34
N THR A 636 -4.21 11.62 10.26
CA THR A 636 -4.15 11.00 8.93
C THR A 636 -2.74 11.05 8.34
N ILE A 637 -2.23 9.91 7.90
CA ILE A 637 -0.97 9.86 7.12
C ILE A 637 -1.31 10.28 5.69
N GLY A 638 -0.66 11.33 5.20
CA GLY A 638 -0.67 11.72 3.79
C GLY A 638 0.08 10.68 2.96
N ARG A 639 -0.59 9.55 2.67
CA ARG A 639 0.05 8.31 2.19
C ARG A 639 0.65 8.44 0.78
N TYR A 640 0.08 9.29 -0.07
CA TYR A 640 0.49 9.38 -1.47
C TYR A 640 0.98 10.76 -1.89
N SER A 641 2.01 10.76 -2.75
CA SER A 641 2.35 11.89 -3.62
C SER A 641 2.34 11.41 -5.08
N PHE A 642 1.88 12.25 -6.01
CA PHE A 642 1.73 11.93 -7.42
C PHE A 642 2.49 12.92 -8.30
N VAL A 643 3.14 12.42 -9.34
CA VAL A 643 3.96 13.22 -10.24
C VAL A 643 3.71 12.80 -11.69
N GLY A 644 3.61 13.78 -12.59
CA GLY A 644 3.46 13.55 -14.03
C GLY A 644 4.00 14.71 -14.85
N ALA A 645 4.48 14.43 -16.06
CA ALA A 645 4.95 15.41 -17.04
C ALA A 645 4.70 14.86 -18.47
N ASP A 646 4.64 15.75 -19.47
CA ASP A 646 4.36 15.42 -20.88
C ASP A 646 2.97 14.76 -21.11
N PRO A 647 1.84 15.43 -20.79
CA PRO A 647 0.50 14.88 -20.96
C PRO A 647 0.14 14.67 -22.44
N ARG A 648 -0.55 13.57 -22.76
CA ARG A 648 -0.95 13.21 -24.14
C ARG A 648 -1.97 14.16 -24.76
N LYS A 649 -2.72 14.91 -23.95
CA LYS A 649 -3.77 15.85 -24.39
C LYS A 649 -4.01 16.93 -23.33
N VAL A 650 -4.49 18.09 -23.77
CA VAL A 650 -4.97 19.17 -22.90
C VAL A 650 -6.37 19.59 -23.33
N ILE A 651 -7.26 19.76 -22.36
CA ILE A 651 -8.60 20.35 -22.54
C ILE A 651 -8.59 21.73 -21.86
N LYS A 652 -8.96 22.78 -22.59
CA LYS A 652 -9.11 24.16 -22.08
C LYS A 652 -10.51 24.68 -22.41
N THR A 653 -11.10 25.44 -21.50
CA THR A 653 -12.35 26.20 -21.75
C THR A 653 -12.18 27.68 -21.39
N GLY A 654 -13.13 28.51 -21.80
CA GLY A 654 -13.14 29.95 -21.55
C GLY A 654 -12.71 30.77 -22.76
N GLU A 655 -13.17 32.01 -22.78
CA GLU A 655 -12.98 32.96 -23.89
C GLU A 655 -11.49 33.19 -24.19
N GLY A 656 -11.12 33.15 -25.47
CA GLY A 656 -9.73 33.24 -25.94
C GLY A 656 -8.90 31.96 -25.81
N HIS A 657 -9.34 30.97 -25.03
CA HIS A 657 -8.60 29.74 -24.73
C HIS A 657 -9.26 28.45 -25.25
N GLY A 658 -10.58 28.46 -25.43
CA GLY A 658 -11.37 27.32 -25.88
C GLY A 658 -12.85 27.67 -26.00
N PRO A 659 -13.77 26.68 -25.95
CA PRO A 659 -15.19 26.93 -25.86
C PRO A 659 -15.55 27.69 -24.57
N ALA A 660 -16.35 28.75 -24.65
CA ALA A 660 -16.95 29.41 -23.50
C ALA A 660 -18.21 28.65 -23.05
N ALA A 661 -18.00 27.46 -22.47
CA ALA A 661 -19.04 26.49 -22.12
C ALA A 661 -18.71 25.74 -20.82
N ASP A 662 -19.68 24.98 -20.30
CA ASP A 662 -19.47 24.04 -19.18
C ASP A 662 -18.32 23.06 -19.53
N PRO A 663 -17.28 22.93 -18.68
CA PRO A 663 -16.13 22.09 -18.99
C PRO A 663 -16.36 20.59 -18.77
N LEU A 664 -17.34 20.22 -17.94
CA LEU A 664 -17.48 18.83 -17.47
C LEU A 664 -17.93 17.88 -18.60
N PRO A 665 -18.86 18.22 -19.51
CA PRO A 665 -19.22 17.36 -20.63
C PRO A 665 -18.06 17.02 -21.57
N TYR A 666 -17.13 17.97 -21.81
CA TYR A 666 -15.93 17.72 -22.63
C TYR A 666 -14.93 16.79 -21.91
N LEU A 667 -14.89 16.86 -20.58
CA LEU A 667 -14.06 16.02 -19.74
C LEU A 667 -14.63 14.59 -19.61
N GLU A 668 -15.95 14.49 -19.46
CA GLU A 668 -16.71 13.23 -19.40
C GLU A 668 -16.68 12.49 -20.75
N ASP A 669 -16.88 13.19 -21.86
CA ASP A 669 -16.72 12.65 -23.23
C ASP A 669 -15.31 12.11 -23.48
N GLU A 670 -14.26 12.86 -23.12
CA GLU A 670 -12.88 12.40 -23.27
C GLU A 670 -12.55 11.20 -22.36
N LEU A 671 -12.99 11.20 -21.11
CA LEU A 671 -12.68 10.12 -20.17
C LEU A 671 -13.48 8.84 -20.48
N SER A 672 -14.72 8.96 -20.98
CA SER A 672 -15.58 7.81 -21.35
C SER A 672 -15.05 6.98 -22.54
N GLN A 673 -14.15 7.56 -23.34
CA GLN A 673 -13.44 6.84 -24.41
C GLN A 673 -12.46 5.79 -23.86
N PHE A 674 -12.16 5.77 -22.55
CA PHE A 674 -11.14 4.93 -21.94
C PHE A 674 -11.69 4.11 -20.76
N ARG A 675 -11.62 2.78 -20.88
CA ARG A 675 -11.92 1.81 -19.81
C ARG A 675 -10.68 1.00 -19.47
N VAL A 676 -10.24 1.13 -18.23
CA VAL A 676 -9.14 0.38 -17.61
C VAL A 676 -9.58 -1.03 -17.25
N ALA A 677 -8.79 -2.05 -17.60
CA ALA A 677 -9.01 -3.42 -17.13
C ALA A 677 -8.71 -3.54 -15.62
N THR A 678 -9.67 -4.01 -14.83
CA THR A 678 -9.40 -4.48 -13.46
C THR A 678 -8.56 -5.77 -13.50
N VAL A 679 -7.44 -5.77 -12.77
CA VAL A 679 -6.54 -6.91 -12.61
C VAL A 679 -6.58 -7.34 -11.12
N PRO A 680 -7.04 -8.57 -10.78
CA PRO A 680 -7.42 -8.91 -9.40
C PRO A 680 -6.36 -8.68 -8.31
N GLU A 681 -5.09 -8.93 -8.63
CA GLU A 681 -3.97 -8.83 -7.66
C GLU A 681 -3.30 -7.44 -7.66
N LEU A 682 -3.69 -6.54 -8.57
CA LEU A 682 -2.99 -5.30 -8.83
C LEU A 682 -3.54 -4.13 -7.98
N VAL A 683 -3.04 -4.01 -6.75
CA VAL A 683 -3.37 -2.86 -5.88
C VAL A 683 -2.67 -1.58 -6.37
N LEU A 684 -3.43 -0.73 -7.07
CA LEU A 684 -3.03 0.59 -7.54
C LEU A 684 -3.41 1.71 -6.54
N PRO A 685 -2.69 2.85 -6.55
CA PRO A 685 -3.04 4.03 -5.74
C PRO A 685 -4.25 4.80 -6.33
N PRO A 686 -4.88 5.73 -5.58
CA PRO A 686 -6.10 6.44 -6.03
C PRO A 686 -5.98 7.21 -7.36
N LEU A 687 -4.82 7.79 -7.65
CA LEU A 687 -4.51 8.41 -8.95
C LEU A 687 -3.50 7.54 -9.71
N THR A 688 -3.96 6.92 -10.78
CA THR A 688 -3.16 6.04 -11.66
C THR A 688 -2.83 6.68 -12.99
N ALA A 689 -3.79 7.44 -13.53
CA ALA A 689 -3.77 8.22 -14.77
C ALA A 689 -5.11 8.99 -14.89
N GLY A 690 -5.33 9.68 -16.01
CA GLY A 690 -6.56 10.43 -16.27
C GLY A 690 -6.29 11.92 -16.37
N ALA A 691 -7.27 12.73 -16.02
CA ALA A 691 -7.23 14.18 -16.16
C ALA A 691 -6.85 14.89 -14.84
N ILE A 692 -5.80 15.71 -14.88
CA ILE A 692 -5.28 16.48 -13.73
C ILE A 692 -5.32 17.97 -14.07
N GLY A 693 -5.80 18.82 -13.17
CA GLY A 693 -5.92 20.25 -13.44
C GLY A 693 -6.87 21.02 -12.51
N TYR A 694 -7.61 21.98 -13.09
CA TYR A 694 -8.50 22.86 -12.34
C TYR A 694 -9.78 23.28 -13.08
N VAL A 695 -10.80 23.65 -12.29
CA VAL A 695 -12.01 24.37 -12.72
C VAL A 695 -12.06 25.70 -11.98
N GLY A 696 -11.98 26.82 -12.69
CA GLY A 696 -12.03 28.17 -12.11
C GLY A 696 -13.43 28.54 -11.63
N TYR A 697 -13.51 29.34 -10.57
CA TYR A 697 -14.76 29.75 -9.91
C TYR A 697 -15.81 30.29 -10.89
N ASP A 698 -15.37 31.07 -11.89
CA ASP A 698 -16.24 31.68 -12.90
C ASP A 698 -17.01 30.67 -13.76
N CYS A 699 -16.63 29.38 -13.77
CA CYS A 699 -17.44 28.30 -14.37
C CYS A 699 -18.81 28.13 -13.72
N VAL A 700 -19.05 28.64 -12.51
CA VAL A 700 -20.37 28.60 -11.86
C VAL A 700 -21.47 29.27 -12.70
N ARG A 701 -21.10 30.18 -13.62
CA ARG A 701 -22.05 30.79 -14.58
C ARG A 701 -22.69 29.79 -15.54
N TYR A 702 -22.09 28.61 -15.73
CA TYR A 702 -22.66 27.52 -16.51
C TYR A 702 -23.55 26.62 -15.64
N PHE A 703 -23.13 26.37 -14.38
CA PHE A 703 -23.81 25.47 -13.44
C PHE A 703 -25.08 26.08 -12.85
N GLU A 704 -25.03 27.37 -12.49
CA GLU A 704 -26.16 28.15 -11.98
C GLU A 704 -26.28 29.48 -12.78
N PRO A 705 -26.86 29.48 -13.99
CA PRO A 705 -26.83 30.62 -14.93
C PRO A 705 -27.42 31.94 -14.41
N LYS A 706 -28.18 31.91 -13.31
CA LYS A 706 -28.65 33.12 -12.59
C LYS A 706 -27.51 33.97 -12.00
N THR A 707 -26.32 33.39 -11.86
CA THR A 707 -25.09 34.07 -11.41
C THR A 707 -24.39 34.86 -12.53
N ALA A 708 -24.72 34.60 -13.80
CA ALA A 708 -24.01 35.21 -14.93
C ALA A 708 -24.05 36.75 -14.89
N ARG A 709 -22.87 37.37 -14.97
CA ARG A 709 -22.64 38.82 -15.01
C ARG A 709 -21.42 39.10 -15.92
N PRO A 710 -21.32 40.28 -16.56
CA PRO A 710 -20.07 40.73 -17.15
C PRO A 710 -19.03 40.98 -16.04
N MET A 711 -17.87 40.32 -16.13
CA MET A 711 -16.77 40.44 -15.18
C MET A 711 -15.48 40.78 -15.93
N LYS A 712 -14.65 41.65 -15.37
CA LYS A 712 -13.34 42.02 -15.95
C LYS A 712 -12.35 40.87 -15.77
N ASP A 713 -11.84 40.31 -16.86
CA ASP A 713 -10.77 39.31 -16.80
C ASP A 713 -9.40 40.00 -16.66
N VAL A 714 -8.78 39.88 -15.49
CA VAL A 714 -7.45 40.45 -15.19
C VAL A 714 -6.35 39.41 -15.35
N LEU A 715 -6.69 38.13 -15.24
CA LEU A 715 -5.72 37.03 -15.18
C LEU A 715 -5.44 36.50 -16.59
N GLY A 716 -6.46 36.51 -17.47
CA GLY A 716 -6.32 36.07 -18.86
C GLY A 716 -5.98 34.59 -18.99
N VAL A 717 -6.41 33.76 -18.03
CA VAL A 717 -6.20 32.31 -17.99
C VAL A 717 -7.48 31.56 -18.37
N PRO A 718 -7.41 30.28 -18.80
CA PRO A 718 -8.58 29.46 -19.06
C PRO A 718 -9.54 29.36 -17.87
N GLU A 719 -10.83 29.19 -18.15
CA GLU A 719 -11.87 28.97 -17.14
C GLU A 719 -11.83 27.53 -16.61
N SER A 720 -11.30 26.58 -17.38
CA SER A 720 -10.79 25.29 -16.91
C SER A 720 -9.55 24.88 -17.69
N PHE A 721 -8.69 24.06 -17.07
CA PHE A 721 -7.51 23.47 -17.71
C PHE A 721 -7.35 22.05 -17.17
N PHE A 722 -7.35 21.05 -18.05
CA PHE A 722 -7.12 19.65 -17.69
C PHE A 722 -6.07 19.03 -18.60
N MET A 723 -5.07 18.41 -18.00
CA MET A 723 -4.00 17.66 -18.67
C MET A 723 -4.26 16.17 -18.52
N LEU A 724 -4.32 15.43 -19.62
CA LEU A 724 -4.53 13.99 -19.60
C LEU A 724 -3.19 13.26 -19.67
N TYR A 725 -2.90 12.51 -18.62
CA TYR A 725 -1.69 11.69 -18.48
C TYR A 725 -2.05 10.22 -18.61
N ASP A 726 -1.18 9.45 -19.25
CA ASP A 726 -1.28 7.98 -19.33
C ASP A 726 -0.19 7.27 -18.48
N THR A 727 0.81 8.02 -17.99
CA THR A 727 1.90 7.56 -17.14
C THR A 727 2.00 8.45 -15.90
N ILE A 728 2.01 7.85 -14.70
CA ILE A 728 2.10 8.54 -13.40
C ILE A 728 3.19 7.89 -12.56
N VAL A 729 3.94 8.72 -11.83
CA VAL A 729 4.86 8.31 -10.76
C VAL A 729 4.16 8.55 -9.43
N ALA A 730 3.87 7.49 -8.68
CA ALA A 730 3.16 7.53 -7.42
C ALA A 730 4.05 7.04 -6.26
N PHE A 731 4.25 7.88 -5.26
CA PHE A 731 4.94 7.55 -4.02
C PHE A 731 3.94 6.99 -3.02
N ASP A 732 4.18 5.80 -2.49
CA ASP A 732 3.46 5.27 -1.32
C ASP A 732 4.36 5.41 -0.08
N HIS A 733 4.15 6.47 0.69
CA HIS A 733 4.94 6.81 1.87
C HIS A 733 4.76 5.83 3.04
N PHE A 734 3.72 4.99 3.00
CA PHE A 734 3.50 3.94 4.00
C PHE A 734 4.39 2.72 3.73
N PHE A 735 4.48 2.29 2.47
CA PHE A 735 5.35 1.17 2.05
C PHE A 735 6.76 1.60 1.61
N GLN A 736 7.05 2.90 1.56
CA GLN A 736 8.32 3.48 1.11
C GLN A 736 8.73 3.03 -0.31
N VAL A 737 7.75 2.93 -1.21
CA VAL A 737 7.95 2.56 -2.63
C VAL A 737 7.48 3.66 -3.58
N VAL A 738 8.14 3.74 -4.73
CA VAL A 738 7.72 4.54 -5.88
C VAL A 738 7.18 3.61 -6.96
N LYS A 739 5.88 3.68 -7.23
CA LYS A 739 5.24 2.97 -8.34
C LYS A 739 5.28 3.85 -9.59
N VAL A 740 5.86 3.32 -10.68
CA VAL A 740 5.71 3.91 -12.02
C VAL A 740 4.62 3.14 -12.75
N ILE A 741 3.49 3.79 -12.98
CA ILE A 741 2.27 3.21 -13.58
C ILE A 741 2.12 3.80 -14.98
N THR A 742 1.82 2.96 -15.98
CA THR A 742 1.44 3.41 -17.32
C THR A 742 0.32 2.57 -17.90
N TYR A 743 -0.52 3.18 -18.73
CA TYR A 743 -1.55 2.47 -19.48
C TYR A 743 -1.08 2.12 -20.89
N VAL A 744 -1.32 0.88 -21.31
CA VAL A 744 -1.12 0.44 -22.70
C VAL A 744 -2.48 0.18 -23.37
N PRO A 745 -2.69 0.60 -24.62
CA PRO A 745 -3.90 0.24 -25.37
C PRO A 745 -4.01 -1.27 -25.55
N ILE A 746 -5.23 -1.81 -25.39
CA ILE A 746 -5.55 -3.22 -25.67
C ILE A 746 -5.90 -3.33 -27.17
N PRO A 747 -5.10 -4.05 -27.98
CA PRO A 747 -5.33 -4.15 -29.42
C PRO A 747 -6.45 -5.14 -29.77
N SER A 748 -7.07 -4.91 -30.92
CA SER A 748 -8.15 -5.75 -31.45
C SER A 748 -7.70 -7.16 -31.84
N ALA A 749 -6.41 -7.39 -32.09
CA ALA A 749 -5.83 -8.70 -32.38
C ALA A 749 -4.87 -9.13 -31.26
N ASP A 750 -4.96 -10.40 -30.83
CA ASP A 750 -4.18 -10.91 -29.70
C ASP A 750 -2.67 -10.98 -29.98
N ALA A 751 -2.26 -11.06 -31.25
CA ALA A 751 -0.87 -11.03 -31.68
C ALA A 751 -0.16 -9.71 -31.31
N ASP A 752 -0.89 -8.59 -31.30
CA ASP A 752 -0.33 -7.26 -31.02
C ASP A 752 -0.26 -6.93 -29.52
N ILE A 753 -0.86 -7.76 -28.65
CA ILE A 753 -0.86 -7.55 -27.18
C ILE A 753 0.56 -7.52 -26.65
N GLU A 754 1.43 -8.42 -27.13
CA GLU A 754 2.82 -8.52 -26.69
C GLU A 754 3.62 -7.27 -27.06
N ALA A 755 3.50 -6.78 -28.30
CA ALA A 755 4.13 -5.54 -28.74
C ALA A 755 3.63 -4.31 -27.96
N SER A 756 2.34 -4.30 -27.60
CA SER A 756 1.71 -3.23 -26.81
C SER A 756 2.19 -3.24 -25.35
N TYR A 757 2.32 -4.43 -24.75
CA TYR A 757 2.85 -4.65 -23.41
C TYR A 757 4.35 -4.30 -23.32
N LEU A 758 5.17 -4.78 -24.25
CA LEU A 758 6.60 -4.44 -24.37
C LEU A 758 6.83 -2.92 -24.48
N LYS A 759 5.94 -2.20 -25.19
CA LYS A 759 5.97 -0.73 -25.25
C LYS A 759 5.74 -0.10 -23.86
N GLY A 760 4.80 -0.63 -23.08
CA GLY A 760 4.56 -0.22 -21.69
C GLY A 760 5.77 -0.44 -20.78
N GLN A 761 6.37 -1.64 -20.84
CA GLN A 761 7.62 -1.95 -20.13
C GLN A 761 8.74 -0.96 -20.52
N SER A 762 8.86 -0.64 -21.81
CA SER A 762 9.85 0.32 -22.32
C SER A 762 9.59 1.78 -21.91
N ILE A 763 8.37 2.14 -21.49
CA ILE A 763 8.06 3.44 -20.88
C ILE A 763 8.47 3.41 -19.40
N ILE A 764 8.01 2.39 -18.66
CA ILE A 764 8.33 2.20 -17.23
C ILE A 764 9.84 2.20 -16.99
N GLN A 765 10.58 1.40 -17.77
CA GLN A 765 12.04 1.29 -17.67
C GLN A 765 12.73 2.66 -17.88
N LYS A 766 12.34 3.42 -18.92
CA LYS A 766 12.92 4.75 -19.18
C LYS A 766 12.60 5.75 -18.07
N THR A 767 11.40 5.71 -17.50
CA THR A 767 11.05 6.57 -16.37
C THR A 767 11.87 6.19 -15.13
N ILE A 768 12.09 4.90 -14.85
CA ILE A 768 12.93 4.46 -13.73
C ILE A 768 14.41 4.81 -13.95
N GLU A 769 14.95 4.64 -15.15
CA GLU A 769 16.28 5.13 -15.53
C GLU A 769 16.42 6.66 -15.38
N MET A 770 15.33 7.40 -15.55
CA MET A 770 15.28 8.85 -15.31
C MET A 770 15.25 9.19 -13.82
N LEU A 771 14.46 8.46 -13.03
CA LEU A 771 14.36 8.63 -11.58
C LEU A 771 15.64 8.23 -10.83
N LEU A 772 16.38 7.23 -11.31
CA LEU A 772 17.60 6.70 -10.70
C LEU A 772 18.90 7.42 -11.10
N GLN A 773 18.85 8.42 -11.99
CA GLN A 773 20.04 9.24 -12.33
C GLN A 773 20.56 10.02 -11.10
N ASP A 774 21.86 9.97 -10.80
CA ASP A 774 22.48 10.72 -9.69
C ASP A 774 22.26 12.23 -9.78
N ARG A 775 22.24 12.74 -11.02
CA ARG A 775 22.08 14.17 -11.30
C ARG A 775 20.66 14.64 -10.99
N THR A 776 20.55 15.59 -10.06
CA THR A 776 19.33 16.35 -9.82
C THR A 776 19.36 17.65 -10.63
N PRO A 777 18.48 17.83 -11.64
CA PRO A 777 18.40 19.08 -12.39
C PRO A 777 17.60 20.13 -11.59
N LEU A 778 18.28 21.18 -11.11
CA LEU A 778 17.59 22.32 -10.49
C LEU A 778 17.01 23.25 -11.56
N PRO A 779 15.84 23.87 -11.33
CA PRO A 779 15.25 24.81 -12.28
C PRO A 779 16.13 26.06 -12.41
N PRO A 780 16.24 26.66 -13.61
CA PRO A 780 17.04 27.87 -13.81
C PRO A 780 16.46 29.04 -13.00
N GLN A 781 17.26 29.58 -12.09
CA GLN A 781 16.91 30.73 -11.26
C GLN A 781 17.69 31.95 -11.75
N GLY A 782 16.97 32.97 -12.23
CA GLY A 782 17.55 34.29 -12.52
C GLY A 782 17.72 35.14 -11.25
N PRO A 783 18.40 36.30 -11.34
CA PRO A 783 18.72 37.13 -10.17
C PRO A 783 17.46 37.57 -9.40
N ILE A 784 17.52 37.54 -8.07
CA ILE A 784 16.42 38.02 -7.21
C ILE A 784 16.34 39.55 -7.27
N LEU A 785 15.18 40.07 -7.67
CA LEU A 785 14.85 41.48 -7.58
C LEU A 785 14.25 41.79 -6.19
N PRO A 786 15.01 42.41 -5.26
CA PRO A 786 14.51 42.65 -3.91
C PRO A 786 13.40 43.72 -3.89
N ASN A 787 12.74 43.85 -2.73
CA ASN A 787 11.86 44.95 -2.37
C ASN A 787 10.65 45.19 -3.32
N GLN A 788 10.21 44.19 -4.09
CA GLN A 788 8.95 44.30 -4.83
C GLN A 788 7.77 44.44 -3.85
N GLU A 789 6.81 45.29 -4.18
CA GLU A 789 5.67 45.63 -3.33
C GLU A 789 4.41 44.81 -3.69
N TYR A 790 3.43 44.77 -2.78
CA TYR A 790 2.11 44.17 -3.01
C TYR A 790 1.09 45.26 -3.35
N THR A 791 0.30 45.08 -4.40
CA THR A 791 -0.83 45.95 -4.76
C THR A 791 -2.15 45.21 -4.54
N SER A 792 -3.07 45.77 -3.75
CA SER A 792 -4.46 45.27 -3.67
C SER A 792 -5.29 45.82 -4.82
N ASN A 793 -6.17 45.01 -5.40
CA ASN A 793 -7.08 45.43 -6.46
C ASN A 793 -8.24 46.33 -5.96
N ILE A 794 -8.51 46.34 -4.64
CA ILE A 794 -9.66 47.03 -4.02
C ILE A 794 -9.27 47.89 -2.80
N GLY A 795 -8.17 47.56 -2.12
CA GLY A 795 -7.70 48.27 -0.93
C GLY A 795 -8.58 48.05 0.32
N GLN A 796 -8.16 48.63 1.43
CA GLN A 796 -8.85 48.50 2.72
C GLN A 796 -10.27 49.10 2.68
N GLU A 797 -10.39 50.39 2.33
CA GLU A 797 -11.67 51.11 2.30
C GLU A 797 -12.70 50.44 1.37
N GLY A 798 -12.26 49.91 0.22
CA GLY A 798 -13.13 49.18 -0.70
C GLY A 798 -13.60 47.83 -0.14
N TYR A 799 -12.71 47.06 0.51
CA TYR A 799 -13.10 45.81 1.16
C TYR A 799 -14.02 46.04 2.37
N GLU A 800 -13.71 47.03 3.22
CA GLU A 800 -14.63 47.48 4.28
C GLU A 800 -15.99 47.91 3.70
N GLY A 801 -16.01 48.53 2.52
CA GLY A 801 -17.20 48.81 1.73
C GLY A 801 -17.99 47.55 1.34
N HIS A 802 -17.30 46.48 0.92
CA HIS A 802 -17.94 45.17 0.66
C HIS A 802 -18.59 44.61 1.91
N VAL A 803 -17.89 44.60 3.06
CA VAL A 803 -18.43 44.12 4.35
C VAL A 803 -19.68 44.91 4.74
N ASN A 804 -19.58 46.23 4.76
CA ASN A 804 -20.71 47.12 5.08
C ASN A 804 -21.90 46.91 4.15
N ARG A 805 -21.66 46.66 2.85
CA ARG A 805 -22.73 46.38 1.89
C ARG A 805 -23.37 45.01 2.13
N LEU A 806 -22.59 43.97 2.37
CA LEU A 806 -23.14 42.63 2.66
C LEU A 806 -23.95 42.62 3.95
N LYS A 807 -23.52 43.33 5.00
CA LYS A 807 -24.30 43.51 6.24
C LYS A 807 -25.67 44.17 5.99
N GLN A 808 -25.79 45.08 5.01
CA GLN A 808 -27.09 45.64 4.58
C GLN A 808 -27.99 44.62 3.86
N HIS A 809 -27.42 43.58 3.24
CA HIS A 809 -28.17 42.49 2.62
C HIS A 809 -28.57 41.42 3.67
N ILE A 810 -27.69 41.11 4.63
CA ILE A 810 -27.99 40.24 5.78
C ILE A 810 -29.13 40.83 6.61
N ALA A 811 -29.07 42.13 6.94
CA ALA A 811 -30.13 42.82 7.70
C ALA A 811 -31.50 42.88 6.98
N LYS A 812 -31.56 42.57 5.68
CA LYS A 812 -32.83 42.43 4.91
C LYS A 812 -33.32 41.00 4.82
N GLY A 813 -32.48 40.01 5.12
CA GLY A 813 -32.74 38.60 4.85
C GLY A 813 -32.47 38.17 3.40
N ASP A 814 -31.71 38.94 2.61
CA ASP A 814 -31.27 38.52 1.26
C ASP A 814 -30.31 37.31 1.34
N ILE A 815 -29.51 37.25 2.41
CA ILE A 815 -28.44 36.29 2.70
C ILE A 815 -28.31 36.10 4.22
N PHE A 816 -27.74 34.98 4.65
CA PHE A 816 -27.25 34.76 6.00
C PHE A 816 -25.75 35.07 6.10
N GLN A 817 -24.98 34.65 5.09
CA GLN A 817 -23.54 34.87 4.96
C GLN A 817 -23.15 35.05 3.49
N THR A 818 -22.07 35.78 3.22
CA THR A 818 -21.43 35.85 1.90
C THR A 818 -19.92 36.07 2.06
N VAL A 819 -19.13 35.47 1.18
CA VAL A 819 -17.67 35.45 1.25
C VAL A 819 -17.05 36.29 0.13
N PRO A 820 -16.94 37.63 0.28
CA PRO A 820 -16.18 38.47 -0.64
C PRO A 820 -14.68 38.21 -0.47
N SER A 821 -13.90 38.63 -1.45
CA SER A 821 -12.45 38.47 -1.47
C SER A 821 -11.74 39.72 -2.00
N GLN A 822 -10.44 39.82 -1.70
CA GLN A 822 -9.53 40.77 -2.35
C GLN A 822 -8.31 40.05 -2.92
N ARG A 823 -7.77 40.59 -4.02
CA ARG A 823 -6.60 40.06 -4.70
C ARG A 823 -5.40 41.00 -4.53
N LEU A 824 -4.30 40.44 -4.03
CA LEU A 824 -3.00 41.08 -4.07
C LEU A 824 -2.21 40.58 -5.30
N SER A 825 -1.61 41.49 -6.04
CA SER A 825 -0.59 41.18 -7.06
C SER A 825 0.78 41.67 -6.60
N ARG A 826 1.84 40.94 -6.98
CA ARG A 826 3.24 41.33 -6.72
C ARG A 826 4.19 40.75 -7.78
N PRO A 827 5.07 41.56 -8.38
CA PRO A 827 6.17 41.05 -9.20
C PRO A 827 7.14 40.15 -8.40
N THR A 828 7.68 39.11 -9.02
CA THR A 828 8.78 38.31 -8.46
C THR A 828 9.62 37.70 -9.58
N SER A 829 10.94 37.56 -9.36
CA SER A 829 11.84 36.85 -10.27
C SER A 829 12.15 35.41 -9.81
N LEU A 830 11.49 34.91 -8.76
CA LEU A 830 11.58 33.51 -8.37
C LEU A 830 10.95 32.58 -9.41
N HIS A 831 11.64 31.48 -9.72
CA HIS A 831 11.06 30.37 -10.47
C HIS A 831 9.87 29.77 -9.68
N PRO A 832 8.69 29.54 -10.28
CA PRO A 832 7.50 29.06 -9.57
C PRO A 832 7.74 27.79 -8.72
N PHE A 833 8.48 26.81 -9.25
CA PHE A 833 8.85 25.61 -8.48
C PHE A 833 9.71 25.89 -7.23
N ASN A 834 10.53 26.95 -7.23
CA ASN A 834 11.32 27.35 -6.06
C ASN A 834 10.45 27.97 -4.95
N LEU A 835 9.32 28.59 -5.31
CA LEU A 835 8.28 28.98 -4.34
C LEU A 835 7.56 27.75 -3.77
N PHE A 836 7.16 26.78 -4.61
CA PHE A 836 6.53 25.54 -4.15
C PHE A 836 7.40 24.80 -3.13
N ARG A 837 8.70 24.61 -3.44
CA ARG A 837 9.69 23.98 -2.54
C ARG A 837 9.75 24.64 -1.16
N HIS A 838 9.47 25.94 -1.05
CA HIS A 838 9.46 26.68 0.22
C HIS A 838 8.07 26.67 0.87
N LEU A 839 6.98 26.71 0.09
CA LEU A 839 5.59 26.63 0.59
C LEU A 839 5.34 25.33 1.37
N ARG A 840 5.90 24.20 0.91
CA ARG A 840 5.88 22.90 1.63
C ARG A 840 6.36 23.01 3.08
N THR A 841 7.35 23.86 3.35
CA THR A 841 7.91 24.09 4.69
C THR A 841 7.11 25.11 5.49
N VAL A 842 6.57 26.13 4.83
CA VAL A 842 5.84 27.24 5.49
C VAL A 842 4.40 26.87 5.87
N ASN A 843 3.70 26.08 5.04
CA ASN A 843 2.30 25.71 5.25
C ASN A 843 2.00 24.27 4.74
N PRO A 844 2.55 23.22 5.37
CA PRO A 844 2.18 21.84 5.03
C PRO A 844 0.69 21.62 5.30
N SER A 845 -0.04 21.18 4.27
CA SER A 845 -1.51 21.08 4.21
C SER A 845 -1.94 19.77 3.51
N PRO A 846 -3.19 19.28 3.68
CA PRO A 846 -3.66 18.04 3.06
C PRO A 846 -3.55 18.01 1.53
N TYR A 847 -3.65 19.17 0.88
CA TYR A 847 -3.50 19.32 -0.57
C TYR A 847 -2.39 20.33 -0.92
N LEU A 848 -1.15 19.85 -1.00
CA LEU A 848 -0.04 20.59 -1.59
C LEU A 848 0.03 20.31 -3.09
N PHE A 849 0.15 21.34 -3.91
CA PHE A 849 0.28 21.16 -5.36
C PHE A 849 1.20 22.16 -6.05
N TYR A 850 1.96 21.66 -7.02
CA TYR A 850 2.53 22.39 -8.13
C TYR A 850 1.86 21.92 -9.43
N ILE A 851 1.44 22.87 -10.27
CA ILE A 851 0.96 22.58 -11.62
C ILE A 851 1.61 23.57 -12.58
N ASP A 852 2.26 23.07 -13.62
CA ASP A 852 2.72 23.89 -14.73
C ASP A 852 1.70 23.84 -15.88
N CYS A 853 1.06 24.98 -16.12
CA CYS A 853 0.10 25.17 -17.21
C CYS A 853 0.76 25.83 -18.43
N GLN A 854 2.11 25.78 -18.53
CA GLN A 854 2.97 26.41 -19.54
C GLN A 854 2.97 27.95 -19.47
N ASP A 855 1.82 28.57 -19.73
CA ASP A 855 1.67 30.04 -19.78
C ASP A 855 1.50 30.67 -18.37
N PHE A 856 1.26 29.84 -17.36
CA PHE A 856 1.11 30.19 -15.95
C PHE A 856 1.32 28.95 -15.06
N GLN A 857 1.58 29.16 -13.78
CA GLN A 857 1.84 28.09 -12.80
C GLN A 857 0.95 28.24 -11.56
N LEU A 858 0.50 27.12 -11.01
CA LEU A 858 -0.29 27.07 -9.78
C LEU A 858 0.53 26.46 -8.65
N VAL A 859 0.64 27.19 -7.53
CA VAL A 859 1.43 26.81 -6.36
C VAL A 859 0.54 26.91 -5.13
N GLY A 860 0.03 25.77 -4.65
CA GLY A 860 -1.04 25.71 -3.64
C GLY A 860 -0.73 24.84 -2.44
N ALA A 861 -1.42 25.16 -1.34
CA ALA A 861 -1.37 24.47 -0.05
C ALA A 861 -2.75 24.56 0.62
N SER A 862 -3.75 23.93 0.00
CA SER A 862 -5.14 24.05 0.41
C SER A 862 -5.46 23.20 1.65
N PRO A 863 -6.23 23.73 2.62
CA PRO A 863 -6.70 22.97 3.78
C PRO A 863 -7.94 22.12 3.50
N GLU A 864 -8.70 22.38 2.42
CA GLU A 864 -10.13 22.05 2.36
C GLU A 864 -10.49 21.23 1.12
N LEU A 865 -11.09 20.05 1.34
CA LEU A 865 -11.70 19.21 0.32
C LEU A 865 -12.96 19.88 -0.23
N LEU A 866 -13.07 20.03 -1.55
CA LEU A 866 -14.33 20.40 -2.19
C LEU A 866 -15.24 19.15 -2.29
N VAL A 867 -14.80 18.17 -3.07
CA VAL A 867 -15.51 16.91 -3.30
C VAL A 867 -14.54 15.79 -3.68
N LYS A 868 -14.76 14.62 -3.09
CA LYS A 868 -14.06 13.37 -3.37
C LYS A 868 -15.06 12.24 -3.54
N GLU A 869 -14.74 11.28 -4.40
CA GLU A 869 -15.36 9.95 -4.42
C GLU A 869 -14.46 8.99 -3.62
N GLU A 870 -15.05 8.25 -2.69
CA GLU A 870 -14.34 7.22 -1.92
C GLU A 870 -15.28 6.07 -1.57
N ARG A 871 -14.97 4.87 -2.09
CA ARG A 871 -15.72 3.62 -1.84
C ARG A 871 -17.20 3.71 -2.26
N GLY A 872 -17.50 4.38 -3.37
CA GLY A 872 -18.85 4.60 -3.89
C GLY A 872 -19.61 5.76 -3.25
N ARG A 873 -19.02 6.41 -2.24
CA ARG A 873 -19.61 7.57 -1.55
C ARG A 873 -18.99 8.87 -2.04
N ILE A 874 -19.83 9.85 -2.30
CA ILE A 874 -19.40 11.24 -2.49
C ILE A 874 -19.21 11.86 -1.10
N ILE A 875 -18.06 12.49 -0.88
CA ILE A 875 -17.65 13.08 0.40
C ILE A 875 -17.28 14.55 0.19
N SER A 876 -17.67 15.40 1.15
CA SER A 876 -17.20 16.78 1.29
C SER A 876 -16.86 17.07 2.76
N HIS A 877 -15.86 17.92 3.00
CA HIS A 877 -15.41 18.31 4.35
C HIS A 877 -15.57 19.81 4.58
N PRO A 878 -16.74 20.26 5.09
CA PRO A 878 -16.90 21.64 5.54
C PRO A 878 -15.91 21.96 6.67
N ILE A 879 -15.14 23.04 6.51
CA ILE A 879 -14.20 23.55 7.51
C ILE A 879 -14.66 24.95 7.95
N ALA A 880 -14.74 25.19 9.25
CA ALA A 880 -14.95 26.54 9.79
C ALA A 880 -14.26 26.73 11.14
N GLY A 881 -14.10 27.98 11.55
CA GLY A 881 -13.34 28.35 12.74
C GLY A 881 -11.85 28.02 12.64
N THR A 882 -11.02 28.83 13.31
CA THR A 882 -9.56 28.66 13.26
C THR A 882 -8.93 29.23 14.53
N VAL A 883 -8.23 28.39 15.27
CA VAL A 883 -7.29 28.86 16.31
C VAL A 883 -5.89 28.34 16.00
N LYS A 884 -4.89 29.01 16.58
CA LYS A 884 -3.48 28.58 16.48
C LYS A 884 -3.27 27.33 17.32
N ARG A 885 -2.24 26.53 17.00
CA ARG A 885 -1.75 25.51 17.93
C ARG A 885 -1.17 26.17 19.18
N GLY A 886 -1.37 25.54 20.34
CA GLY A 886 -0.71 25.93 21.59
C GLY A 886 0.78 25.55 21.58
N LYS A 887 1.57 26.20 22.43
CA LYS A 887 3.01 25.92 22.62
C LYS A 887 3.24 24.75 23.56
N THR A 888 2.26 24.42 24.40
CA THR A 888 2.23 23.23 25.25
C THR A 888 0.95 22.42 24.97
N PRO A 889 0.90 21.12 25.29
CA PRO A 889 -0.29 20.30 25.11
C PRO A 889 -1.52 20.84 25.86
N GLU A 890 -1.32 21.49 27.00
CA GLU A 890 -2.37 22.07 27.83
C GLU A 890 -2.93 23.36 27.23
N GLU A 891 -2.07 24.24 26.72
CA GLU A 891 -2.49 25.43 25.94
C GLU A 891 -3.23 25.00 24.67
N ASP A 892 -2.73 23.98 23.99
CA ASP A 892 -3.31 23.44 22.75
C ASP A 892 -4.70 22.80 22.97
N ALA A 893 -4.88 22.10 24.09
CA ALA A 893 -6.16 21.55 24.53
C ALA A 893 -7.14 22.65 25.00
N ALA A 894 -6.66 23.67 25.72
CA ALA A 894 -7.49 24.81 26.11
C ALA A 894 -8.03 25.56 24.88
N LEU A 895 -7.17 25.85 23.90
CA LEU A 895 -7.55 26.43 22.61
C LEU A 895 -8.49 25.50 21.80
N SER A 896 -8.38 24.18 21.97
CA SER A 896 -9.30 23.23 21.33
C SER A 896 -10.71 23.38 21.89
N GLU A 897 -10.84 23.50 23.21
CA GLU A 897 -12.14 23.64 23.88
C GLU A 897 -12.71 25.05 23.75
N GLU A 898 -11.88 26.09 23.65
CA GLU A 898 -12.31 27.45 23.29
C GLU A 898 -12.97 27.45 21.90
N LEU A 899 -12.31 26.87 20.89
CA LEU A 899 -12.87 26.71 19.54
C LEU A 899 -14.15 25.86 19.55
N ARG A 900 -14.18 24.75 20.32
CA ARG A 900 -15.35 23.86 20.43
C ARG A 900 -16.51 24.44 21.25
N SER A 901 -16.26 25.44 22.10
CA SER A 901 -17.30 26.13 22.88
C SER A 901 -17.78 27.45 22.25
N SER A 902 -17.01 28.03 21.32
CA SER A 902 -17.37 29.25 20.60
C SER A 902 -18.75 29.14 19.92
N LEU A 903 -19.66 30.02 20.32
CA LEU A 903 -21.01 30.10 19.74
C LEU A 903 -20.99 30.68 18.32
N LYS A 904 -20.01 31.53 17.97
CA LYS A 904 -19.88 32.11 16.62
C LYS A 904 -19.45 31.03 15.63
N ASP A 905 -18.27 30.44 15.85
CA ASP A 905 -17.68 29.45 14.95
C ASP A 905 -18.61 28.24 14.76
N ARG A 906 -19.28 27.79 15.84
CA ARG A 906 -20.28 26.71 15.73
C ARG A 906 -21.50 27.12 14.91
N ALA A 907 -22.03 28.33 15.05
CA ALA A 907 -23.20 28.76 14.28
C ALA A 907 -22.90 28.86 12.77
N GLU A 908 -21.73 29.39 12.40
CA GLU A 908 -21.23 29.38 11.02
C GLU A 908 -21.03 27.95 10.51
N HIS A 909 -20.39 27.09 11.33
CA HIS A 909 -20.13 25.70 10.94
C HIS A 909 -21.41 24.87 10.73
N VAL A 910 -22.45 25.03 11.55
CA VAL A 910 -23.76 24.37 11.30
C VAL A 910 -24.32 24.75 9.93
N MET A 911 -24.29 26.03 9.57
CA MET A 911 -24.84 26.51 8.30
C MET A 911 -24.07 25.97 7.09
N LEU A 912 -22.75 25.83 7.21
CA LEU A 912 -21.89 25.25 6.17
C LEU A 912 -22.11 23.74 6.02
N VAL A 913 -22.32 23.03 7.13
CA VAL A 913 -22.69 21.60 7.13
C VAL A 913 -24.10 21.38 6.56
N ASP A 914 -25.06 22.26 6.87
CA ASP A 914 -26.41 22.20 6.31
C ASP A 914 -26.41 22.42 4.79
N LEU A 915 -25.62 23.38 4.31
CA LEU A 915 -25.42 23.64 2.88
C LEU A 915 -24.74 22.46 2.17
N ALA A 916 -23.68 21.89 2.75
CA ALA A 916 -23.03 20.69 2.20
C ALA A 916 -23.97 19.47 2.18
N ARG A 917 -24.79 19.27 3.23
CA ARG A 917 -25.83 18.22 3.23
C ARG A 917 -26.86 18.44 2.13
N ASN A 918 -27.27 19.68 1.86
CA ASN A 918 -28.17 20.01 0.75
C ASN A 918 -27.51 19.77 -0.62
N ASP A 919 -26.25 20.16 -0.80
CA ASP A 919 -25.50 19.98 -2.04
C ASP A 919 -25.25 18.49 -2.38
N VAL A 920 -24.97 17.66 -1.35
CA VAL A 920 -24.85 16.19 -1.49
C VAL A 920 -26.21 15.56 -1.77
N ASN A 921 -27.25 15.87 -0.99
CA ASN A 921 -28.62 15.33 -1.17
C ASN A 921 -29.23 15.67 -2.56
N ARG A 922 -28.84 16.79 -3.17
CA ARG A 922 -29.24 17.15 -4.55
C ARG A 922 -28.81 16.10 -5.59
N VAL A 923 -27.81 15.26 -5.32
CA VAL A 923 -27.31 14.18 -6.23
C VAL A 923 -27.29 12.77 -5.63
N CYS A 924 -27.10 12.62 -4.32
CA CYS A 924 -27.02 11.34 -3.64
C CYS A 924 -28.40 10.83 -3.20
N ASP A 925 -28.48 9.57 -2.79
CA ASP A 925 -29.72 9.04 -2.23
C ASP A 925 -30.03 9.76 -0.89
N PRO A 926 -31.24 10.31 -0.70
CA PRO A 926 -31.61 10.98 0.54
C PRO A 926 -31.54 10.09 1.78
N THR A 927 -31.61 8.76 1.63
CA THR A 927 -31.52 7.79 2.72
C THR A 927 -30.08 7.44 3.11
N THR A 928 -29.12 7.59 2.20
CA THR A 928 -27.68 7.33 2.48
C THR A 928 -26.90 8.61 2.80
N THR A 929 -27.52 9.78 2.62
CA THR A 929 -26.90 11.10 2.84
C THR A 929 -26.89 11.45 4.34
N GLN A 930 -25.70 11.47 4.94
CA GLN A 930 -25.50 11.66 6.38
C GLN A 930 -24.31 12.58 6.72
N VAL A 931 -24.23 12.98 7.99
CA VAL A 931 -23.10 13.74 8.53
C VAL A 931 -22.23 12.77 9.35
N ASP A 932 -21.20 12.20 8.74
CA ASP A 932 -20.35 11.14 9.33
C ASP A 932 -19.56 11.65 10.55
N ARG A 933 -19.16 12.92 10.53
CA ARG A 933 -18.41 13.61 11.59
C ARG A 933 -18.95 15.03 11.73
N LEU A 934 -19.18 15.50 12.96
CA LEU A 934 -19.75 16.81 13.24
C LEU A 934 -18.88 17.57 14.26
N MET A 935 -18.37 18.75 13.87
CA MET A 935 -17.61 19.67 14.73
C MET A 935 -16.41 19.03 15.46
N VAL A 936 -15.67 18.15 14.77
CA VAL A 936 -14.44 17.57 15.31
C VAL A 936 -13.32 18.60 15.19
N VAL A 937 -12.50 18.78 16.23
CA VAL A 937 -11.32 19.67 16.17
C VAL A 937 -10.16 18.91 15.53
N GLU A 938 -9.91 19.11 14.23
CA GLU A 938 -8.75 18.51 13.57
C GLU A 938 -7.51 19.41 13.70
N LYS A 939 -6.36 18.79 14.02
CA LYS A 939 -5.12 19.48 14.35
C LYS A 939 -4.09 19.39 13.23
N PHE A 940 -3.66 20.56 12.77
CA PHE A 940 -2.64 20.72 11.73
C PHE A 940 -1.33 21.22 12.36
N SER A 941 -0.32 21.46 11.51
CA SER A 941 1.01 21.91 11.90
C SER A 941 1.02 23.22 12.71
N HIS A 942 0.22 24.21 12.29
CA HIS A 942 0.24 25.57 12.86
C HIS A 942 -1.12 26.07 13.38
N VAL A 943 -2.22 25.39 12.99
CA VAL A 943 -3.60 25.74 13.35
C VAL A 943 -4.41 24.48 13.69
N GLN A 944 -5.59 24.66 14.28
CA GLN A 944 -6.63 23.65 14.40
C GLN A 944 -7.99 24.24 14.00
N HIS A 945 -8.85 23.41 13.42
CA HIS A 945 -10.09 23.80 12.75
C HIS A 945 -11.28 22.96 13.25
N LEU A 946 -12.51 23.48 13.20
CA LEU A 946 -13.69 22.63 13.27
C LEU A 946 -13.90 22.03 11.88
N VAL A 947 -13.91 20.70 11.82
CA VAL A 947 -14.12 19.90 10.62
C VAL A 947 -15.37 19.06 10.81
N SER A 948 -16.19 19.01 9.77
CA SER A 948 -17.25 18.02 9.63
C SER A 948 -17.07 17.22 8.35
N GLN A 949 -17.75 16.10 8.26
CA GLN A 949 -17.81 15.28 7.06
C GLN A 949 -19.27 15.02 6.71
N VAL A 950 -19.61 15.28 5.45
CA VAL A 950 -20.90 14.92 4.86
C VAL A 950 -20.64 13.93 3.75
N SER A 951 -21.39 12.83 3.70
CA SER A 951 -21.31 11.88 2.60
C SER A 951 -22.65 11.27 2.21
N GLY A 952 -22.75 10.76 0.99
CA GLY A 952 -23.89 10.00 0.48
C GLY A 952 -23.52 9.23 -0.79
N GLU A 953 -24.28 8.17 -1.11
CA GLU A 953 -24.09 7.36 -2.32
C GLU A 953 -24.85 7.98 -3.49
N LEU A 954 -24.24 8.01 -4.68
CA LEU A 954 -24.89 8.59 -5.86
C LEU A 954 -26.15 7.80 -6.25
N ARG A 955 -27.21 8.52 -6.63
CA ARG A 955 -28.38 7.88 -7.23
C ARG A 955 -28.00 7.28 -8.59
N PRO A 956 -28.61 6.17 -9.02
CA PRO A 956 -28.27 5.51 -10.29
C PRO A 956 -28.38 6.37 -11.56
N ASP A 957 -29.07 7.52 -11.49
CA ASP A 957 -29.19 8.47 -12.60
C ASP A 957 -28.12 9.58 -12.60
N LYS A 958 -27.13 9.57 -11.69
CA LYS A 958 -26.19 10.67 -11.42
C LYS A 958 -24.73 10.23 -11.53
N THR A 959 -23.86 11.09 -12.08
CA THR A 959 -22.42 10.82 -12.21
C THR A 959 -21.58 11.63 -11.22
N ARG A 960 -20.29 11.30 -11.07
CA ARG A 960 -19.32 12.12 -10.31
C ARG A 960 -19.25 13.58 -10.80
N PHE A 961 -19.56 13.84 -12.08
CA PHE A 961 -19.60 15.18 -12.65
C PHE A 961 -20.86 15.96 -12.25
N ASP A 962 -22.01 15.28 -12.06
CA ASP A 962 -23.18 15.87 -11.40
C ASP A 962 -22.87 16.23 -9.94
N ALA A 963 -22.13 15.36 -9.22
CA ALA A 963 -21.73 15.62 -7.84
C ALA A 963 -20.86 16.87 -7.72
N PHE A 964 -19.83 16.97 -8.57
CA PHE A 964 -19.02 18.16 -8.70
C PHE A 964 -19.86 19.40 -9.02
N ARG A 965 -20.75 19.33 -10.03
CA ARG A 965 -21.62 20.46 -10.43
C ARG A 965 -22.58 20.91 -9.32
N SER A 966 -23.02 20.00 -8.45
CA SER A 966 -23.91 20.28 -7.32
C SER A 966 -23.19 21.00 -6.17
N ILE A 967 -22.00 20.51 -5.81
CA ILE A 967 -21.21 21.01 -4.69
C ILE A 967 -20.45 22.29 -5.05
N PHE A 968 -20.05 22.48 -6.31
CA PHE A 968 -19.26 23.63 -6.76
C PHE A 968 -20.07 24.94 -6.85
N PRO A 969 -19.51 26.09 -6.40
CA PRO A 969 -18.39 26.22 -5.48
C PRO A 969 -18.85 25.95 -4.02
N ALA A 970 -17.91 25.64 -3.14
CA ALA A 970 -18.23 25.37 -1.74
C ALA A 970 -18.87 26.58 -1.02
N GLY A 971 -19.66 26.29 0.03
CA GLY A 971 -20.27 27.32 0.88
C GLY A 971 -19.25 28.27 1.51
N THR A 972 -18.11 27.72 1.95
CA THR A 972 -16.97 28.41 2.60
C THR A 972 -16.29 29.48 1.74
N VAL A 973 -16.55 29.50 0.42
CA VAL A 973 -16.02 30.49 -0.52
C VAL A 973 -17.10 31.25 -1.30
N SER A 974 -18.36 31.06 -0.95
CA SER A 974 -19.52 31.70 -1.60
C SER A 974 -20.48 32.30 -0.58
N GLY A 975 -21.20 31.47 0.18
CA GLY A 975 -22.10 31.86 1.26
C GLY A 975 -23.45 31.15 1.20
N ALA A 976 -24.42 31.67 1.96
CA ALA A 976 -25.76 31.09 2.11
C ALA A 976 -26.84 32.18 2.05
N PRO A 977 -27.92 32.02 1.24
CA PRO A 977 -28.11 30.99 0.21
C PRO A 977 -27.15 31.13 -0.98
N LYS A 978 -26.52 30.02 -1.39
CA LYS A 978 -25.37 29.97 -2.33
C LYS A 978 -25.54 30.89 -3.56
N VAL A 979 -26.63 30.70 -4.33
CA VAL A 979 -26.87 31.45 -5.58
C VAL A 979 -27.00 32.96 -5.36
N ARG A 980 -27.59 33.42 -4.24
CA ARG A 980 -27.73 34.85 -3.96
C ARG A 980 -26.43 35.48 -3.47
N ALA A 981 -25.67 34.75 -2.65
CA ALA A 981 -24.33 35.15 -2.23
C ALA A 981 -23.40 35.33 -3.44
N MET A 982 -23.41 34.40 -4.40
CA MET A 982 -22.59 34.47 -5.62
C MET A 982 -22.96 35.64 -6.54
N GLN A 983 -24.24 36.02 -6.62
CA GLN A 983 -24.64 37.26 -7.32
C GLN A 983 -24.06 38.51 -6.67
N LEU A 984 -24.10 38.59 -5.33
CA LEU A 984 -23.55 39.72 -4.59
C LEU A 984 -22.01 39.78 -4.68
N ILE A 985 -21.33 38.63 -4.70
CA ILE A 985 -19.89 38.54 -4.98
C ILE A 985 -19.58 39.13 -6.36
N ALA A 986 -20.29 38.73 -7.41
CA ALA A 986 -20.08 39.26 -8.76
C ALA A 986 -20.40 40.78 -8.86
N GLU A 987 -21.47 41.22 -8.19
CA GLU A 987 -21.90 42.63 -8.14
C GLU A 987 -20.95 43.53 -7.33
N LEU A 988 -20.10 42.97 -6.45
CA LEU A 988 -19.11 43.71 -5.65
C LEU A 988 -17.68 43.62 -6.21
N GLU A 989 -17.20 42.41 -6.53
CA GLU A 989 -15.80 42.21 -6.93
C GLU A 989 -15.48 42.73 -8.34
N GLY A 990 -16.45 42.67 -9.27
CA GLY A 990 -16.34 43.19 -10.65
C GLY A 990 -15.29 42.55 -11.57
N GLU A 991 -14.32 41.81 -11.01
CA GLU A 991 -13.26 41.10 -11.71
C GLU A 991 -13.42 39.58 -11.55
N LYS A 992 -13.04 38.79 -12.57
CA LYS A 992 -13.04 37.32 -12.45
C LYS A 992 -12.16 36.86 -11.27
N ARG A 993 -12.58 35.80 -10.58
CA ARG A 993 -11.75 35.13 -9.56
C ARG A 993 -10.73 34.18 -10.19
N GLY A 994 -11.04 33.63 -11.36
CA GLY A 994 -10.21 32.66 -12.06
C GLY A 994 -10.06 31.39 -11.23
N VAL A 995 -8.81 31.04 -10.92
CA VAL A 995 -8.51 29.82 -10.14
C VAL A 995 -8.98 29.95 -8.69
N TYR A 996 -8.88 31.12 -8.05
CA TYR A 996 -9.25 31.28 -6.63
C TYR A 996 -10.71 30.90 -6.37
N ALA A 997 -10.96 30.17 -5.28
CA ALA A 997 -12.27 29.62 -4.91
C ALA A 997 -12.88 28.62 -5.94
N GLY A 998 -12.16 28.29 -7.01
CA GLY A 998 -12.44 27.14 -7.87
C GLY A 998 -11.97 25.83 -7.24
N ALA A 999 -11.78 24.80 -8.06
CA ALA A 999 -11.35 23.46 -7.67
C ALA A 999 -10.02 23.09 -8.33
N VAL A 1000 -9.14 22.40 -7.61
CA VAL A 1000 -7.90 21.79 -8.13
C VAL A 1000 -7.87 20.32 -7.75
N GLY A 1001 -7.49 19.43 -8.67
CA GLY A 1001 -7.43 17.99 -8.42
C GLY A 1001 -7.48 17.15 -9.69
N TYR A 1002 -8.06 15.95 -9.58
CA TYR A 1002 -8.07 14.97 -10.68
C TYR A 1002 -9.39 14.21 -10.87
N PHE A 1003 -9.56 13.69 -12.08
CA PHE A 1003 -10.61 12.77 -12.51
C PHE A 1003 -9.95 11.59 -13.24
N GLY A 1004 -9.95 10.41 -12.63
CA GLY A 1004 -9.38 9.19 -13.21
C GLY A 1004 -10.20 8.63 -14.38
N TYR A 1005 -9.59 7.75 -15.19
CA TYR A 1005 -10.33 6.95 -16.17
C TYR A 1005 -11.32 5.98 -15.50
N ASN A 1006 -12.39 5.61 -16.20
CA ASN A 1006 -13.30 4.56 -15.74
C ASN A 1006 -12.60 3.18 -15.84
N SER A 1007 -13.12 2.19 -15.13
CA SER A 1007 -12.62 0.81 -15.17
C SER A 1007 -13.73 -0.19 -15.51
N ALA A 1008 -13.38 -1.23 -16.26
CA ALA A 1008 -14.22 -2.41 -16.43
C ALA A 1008 -13.86 -3.42 -15.34
N ASN A 1009 -14.85 -4.00 -14.68
CA ASN A 1009 -14.64 -5.09 -13.72
C ASN A 1009 -14.03 -6.33 -14.39
N THR A 1010 -13.62 -7.32 -13.60
CA THR A 1010 -12.76 -8.45 -14.02
C THR A 1010 -13.30 -9.26 -15.21
N ASP A 1011 -14.62 -9.33 -15.39
CA ASP A 1011 -15.29 -9.99 -16.52
C ASP A 1011 -15.85 -9.01 -17.58
N GLY A 1012 -15.77 -7.69 -17.33
CA GLY A 1012 -16.33 -6.63 -18.16
C GLY A 1012 -17.86 -6.57 -18.18
N SER A 1013 -18.54 -7.22 -17.23
CA SER A 1013 -20.00 -7.15 -17.09
C SER A 1013 -20.50 -5.76 -16.65
N ALA A 1014 -19.65 -4.96 -16.00
CA ALA A 1014 -19.98 -3.61 -15.52
C ALA A 1014 -18.80 -2.62 -15.63
N GLU A 1015 -19.14 -1.36 -15.88
CA GLU A 1015 -18.22 -0.22 -15.84
C GLU A 1015 -18.34 0.50 -14.49
N MET A 1016 -17.20 0.72 -13.82
CA MET A 1016 -17.08 1.47 -12.58
C MET A 1016 -16.49 2.86 -12.86
N PRO A 1017 -17.09 3.95 -12.35
CA PRO A 1017 -16.54 5.30 -12.50
C PRO A 1017 -15.11 5.42 -11.96
N GLY A 1018 -14.28 6.22 -12.64
CA GLY A 1018 -12.96 6.55 -12.12
C GLY A 1018 -13.00 7.42 -10.87
N ALA A 1019 -11.97 7.31 -10.03
CA ALA A 1019 -11.80 8.15 -8.83
C ALA A 1019 -11.87 9.66 -9.17
N MET A 1020 -12.31 10.45 -8.19
CA MET A 1020 -12.34 11.91 -8.25
C MET A 1020 -11.90 12.44 -6.88
N ASP A 1021 -10.96 13.37 -6.85
CA ASP A 1021 -10.52 14.03 -5.62
C ASP A 1021 -10.13 15.47 -5.96
N THR A 1022 -10.79 16.44 -5.33
CA THR A 1022 -10.61 17.87 -5.62
C THR A 1022 -10.67 18.71 -4.36
N CYS A 1023 -9.70 19.59 -4.18
CA CYS A 1023 -9.68 20.59 -3.12
C CYS A 1023 -10.16 21.95 -3.63
N ILE A 1024 -10.60 22.81 -2.71
CA ILE A 1024 -10.89 24.21 -3.04
C ILE A 1024 -9.55 24.93 -3.29
N ALA A 1025 -9.48 25.79 -4.29
CA ALA A 1025 -8.32 26.62 -4.62
C ALA A 1025 -8.10 27.76 -3.59
N LEU A 1026 -7.76 27.39 -2.36
CA LEU A 1026 -7.42 28.26 -1.24
C LEU A 1026 -5.90 28.24 -0.98
N ARG A 1027 -5.41 29.28 -0.29
CA ARG A 1027 -3.96 29.48 0.03
C ARG A 1027 -3.05 29.26 -1.20
N THR A 1028 -3.55 29.58 -2.38
CA THR A 1028 -2.91 29.29 -3.68
C THR A 1028 -2.32 30.56 -4.28
N MET A 1029 -1.16 30.41 -4.93
CA MET A 1029 -0.49 31.44 -5.71
C MET A 1029 -0.62 31.07 -7.19
N MET A 1030 -1.17 31.96 -8.01
CA MET A 1030 -1.08 31.85 -9.47
C MET A 1030 0.09 32.72 -9.92
N LEU A 1031 1.05 32.15 -10.66
CA LEU A 1031 2.17 32.88 -11.24
C LEU A 1031 1.99 32.99 -12.75
N LYS A 1032 2.11 34.21 -13.28
CA LYS A 1032 1.98 34.51 -14.71
C LYS A 1032 2.73 35.80 -15.03
N ASP A 1033 3.43 35.87 -16.16
CA ASP A 1033 4.16 37.06 -16.65
C ASP A 1033 5.09 37.74 -15.61
N GLY A 1034 5.71 36.94 -14.72
CA GLY A 1034 6.57 37.45 -13.64
C GLY A 1034 5.83 38.06 -12.44
N VAL A 1035 4.50 37.88 -12.36
CA VAL A 1035 3.65 38.36 -11.26
C VAL A 1035 3.04 37.17 -10.51
N ALA A 1036 3.17 37.18 -9.19
CA ALA A 1036 2.42 36.31 -8.29
C ALA A 1036 1.10 36.99 -7.89
N TYR A 1037 -0.01 36.29 -8.11
CA TYR A 1037 -1.36 36.70 -7.72
C TYR A 1037 -1.82 35.83 -6.55
N LEU A 1038 -2.25 36.51 -5.47
CA LEU A 1038 -2.74 35.90 -4.23
C LEU A 1038 -4.14 36.43 -3.95
N GLN A 1039 -5.09 35.59 -3.55
CA GLN A 1039 -6.48 36.02 -3.28
C GLN A 1039 -7.05 35.31 -2.05
N ALA A 1040 -7.80 36.04 -1.22
CA ALA A 1040 -8.43 35.54 0.00
C ALA A 1040 -9.68 36.34 0.38
N GLY A 1041 -10.55 35.73 1.18
CA GLY A 1041 -11.85 36.28 1.62
C GLY A 1041 -12.24 35.87 3.04
N GLY A 1042 -13.16 36.64 3.63
CA GLY A 1042 -13.69 36.48 5.00
C GLY A 1042 -15.19 36.15 5.01
N GLY A 1043 -15.67 35.50 6.07
CA GLY A 1043 -17.05 35.01 6.17
C GLY A 1043 -18.00 36.07 6.73
N ILE A 1044 -18.54 36.95 5.87
CA ILE A 1044 -19.33 38.08 6.37
C ILE A 1044 -20.68 37.63 6.91
N VAL A 1045 -20.86 37.79 8.21
CA VAL A 1045 -22.07 37.53 8.99
C VAL A 1045 -22.63 38.85 9.59
N PHE A 1046 -23.71 38.76 10.37
CA PHE A 1046 -24.40 39.94 10.91
C PHE A 1046 -23.53 40.77 11.88
N ASP A 1047 -22.67 40.11 12.64
CA ASP A 1047 -21.81 40.69 13.68
C ASP A 1047 -20.42 41.11 13.18
N SER A 1048 -19.93 40.56 12.04
CA SER A 1048 -18.62 40.87 11.41
C SER A 1048 -18.21 42.35 11.45
N ASP A 1049 -17.03 42.67 11.95
CA ASP A 1049 -16.47 44.04 11.86
C ASP A 1049 -15.74 44.26 10.53
N PRO A 1050 -15.97 45.38 9.81
CA PRO A 1050 -15.31 45.64 8.53
C PRO A 1050 -13.78 45.60 8.56
N TYR A 1051 -13.16 46.11 9.61
CA TYR A 1051 -11.71 46.19 9.74
C TYR A 1051 -11.11 44.81 10.08
N ASP A 1052 -11.70 44.09 11.03
CA ASP A 1052 -11.22 42.77 11.42
C ASP A 1052 -11.33 41.76 10.26
N GLU A 1053 -12.40 41.83 9.47
CA GLU A 1053 -12.58 41.01 8.25
C GLU A 1053 -11.56 41.35 7.15
N TYR A 1054 -11.21 42.64 6.97
CA TYR A 1054 -10.11 43.04 6.09
C TYR A 1054 -8.78 42.44 6.58
N ILE A 1055 -8.47 42.59 7.87
CA ILE A 1055 -7.26 42.05 8.50
C ILE A 1055 -7.23 40.51 8.42
N GLU A 1056 -8.38 39.83 8.50
CA GLU A 1056 -8.47 38.38 8.31
C GLU A 1056 -8.03 37.96 6.91
N THR A 1057 -8.42 38.68 5.86
CA THR A 1057 -7.92 38.37 4.50
C THR A 1057 -6.41 38.54 4.39
N ILE A 1058 -5.83 39.57 5.01
CA ILE A 1058 -4.37 39.77 5.05
C ILE A 1058 -3.68 38.65 5.85
N ASN A 1059 -4.27 38.20 6.96
CA ASN A 1059 -3.77 37.07 7.75
C ASN A 1059 -3.84 35.75 6.97
N LYS A 1060 -4.93 35.49 6.25
CA LYS A 1060 -5.10 34.33 5.35
C LYS A 1060 -4.07 34.32 4.21
N LEU A 1061 -3.66 35.50 3.73
CA LEU A 1061 -2.58 35.67 2.76
C LEU A 1061 -1.17 35.62 3.38
N GLY A 1062 -1.06 35.76 4.69
CA GLY A 1062 0.20 35.90 5.43
C GLY A 1062 1.18 34.73 5.22
N ALA A 1063 0.67 33.51 5.05
CA ALA A 1063 1.51 32.33 4.74
C ALA A 1063 2.20 32.47 3.37
N ASN A 1064 1.45 32.87 2.34
CA ASN A 1064 1.96 33.02 0.97
C ASN A 1064 2.87 34.25 0.86
N ILE A 1065 2.52 35.35 1.54
CA ILE A 1065 3.37 36.56 1.65
C ILE A 1065 4.71 36.23 2.32
N SER A 1066 4.69 35.43 3.38
CA SER A 1066 5.89 34.99 4.10
C SER A 1066 6.71 34.00 3.26
N CYS A 1067 6.05 33.10 2.53
CA CYS A 1067 6.69 32.17 1.61
C CYS A 1067 7.48 32.91 0.51
N ILE A 1068 6.88 33.90 -0.15
CA ILE A 1068 7.57 34.68 -1.19
C ILE A 1068 8.78 35.41 -0.59
N LYS A 1069 8.61 36.12 0.54
CA LYS A 1069 9.72 36.86 1.20
C LYS A 1069 10.85 35.93 1.68
N GLY A 1070 10.51 34.79 2.27
CA GLY A 1070 11.48 33.81 2.78
C GLY A 1070 12.26 33.11 1.66
N ALA A 1071 11.59 32.78 0.56
CA ALA A 1071 12.25 32.26 -0.63
C ALA A 1071 13.17 33.30 -1.28
N GLU A 1072 12.70 34.54 -1.49
CA GLU A 1072 13.53 35.62 -2.07
C GLU A 1072 14.76 35.91 -1.21
N ALA A 1073 14.61 35.98 0.12
CA ALA A 1073 15.73 36.18 1.03
C ALA A 1073 16.77 35.03 0.96
N LYS A 1074 16.32 33.78 0.80
CA LYS A 1074 17.20 32.61 0.66
C LYS A 1074 17.95 32.60 -0.68
N TYR A 1075 17.28 32.84 -1.80
CA TYR A 1075 17.99 32.87 -3.09
C TYR A 1075 18.91 34.10 -3.20
N LEU A 1076 18.54 35.24 -2.63
CA LEU A 1076 19.39 36.44 -2.53
C LEU A 1076 20.58 36.29 -1.55
N SER A 1077 20.63 35.27 -0.69
CA SER A 1077 21.87 34.91 0.02
C SER A 1077 22.74 33.98 -0.82
N MET A 1078 22.14 32.98 -1.48
CA MET A 1078 22.83 32.07 -2.40
C MET A 1078 23.41 32.76 -3.66
N GLU A 1079 22.95 33.96 -4.00
CA GLU A 1079 23.51 34.82 -5.06
C GLU A 1079 24.73 35.66 -4.62
N LYS A 1080 25.10 35.62 -3.33
CA LYS A 1080 26.22 36.38 -2.74
C LYS A 1080 27.36 35.49 -2.23
N GLU A 1081 27.17 34.18 -2.29
CA GLU A 1081 28.11 33.11 -1.93
C GLU A 1081 28.88 32.63 -3.18
#